data_AF-A0A8T1SYG1-F1
#
_entry.id   AF-A0A8T1SYG1-F1
#
_cell.length_a   1.000
_cell.length_b   1.000
_cell.length_c   1.000
_cell.angle_alpha   90.00
_cell.angle_beta   90.00
_cell.angle_gamma   90.00
#
_symmetry.space_group_name_H-M   'P 1'
#
loop_
_entity.id
_entity.type
_entity.pdbx_description
1 polymer ?
#
loop_
_entity_poly.entity_id
_entity_poly.type
_entity_poly.pdbx_seq_one_letter_code
_entity_poly.pdbx_strand_id
1 'polypeptide(L)'
;MNENTLCHFQSPACVLCQRIDDCPEKYGEKRTYKEYNNLTVHYYCLLMSSGIWQRGEEDEGVYGFLIKDIRKEVNRAAKLKCNICKKKGASIGCVAPKCKRSYHFPCGVQRECIFQFMEYFGSYCWEHRPVQKLPSDESRGSSQCTICLEFVEHFPVYNILKSPCCKNAWFHRDCLQYQALSAGVFFFRCTVCNNKDKFQNEMLRMGIHIPEKDASWELEENAYQDLLQRYQHCDARRCLCRNGRDYNEPDSKWEIKCCQCCGSCGTHLACSPIQSWEENWECIECRSILAKSGNYQNQKKRSLATSEKIDVTGRFLEEPSPKCPRQSPGSQHSFLLSFSLSRSPKMLCQNSLTPCTLLDLPASNKMVMSISPLINSSSRNLSVRRMQLRIQKREASNILRELKLQVNTKTTRLNINRDNIWSSALKGFRGRNFNPANTMEVKFTNCKGRVETDAFHGSKHEFFRLLMLHLQNSSLFEGSSSKNLSLDSQAIKENLYYEAGKMIAVSLVHGGVPPSYFSKTLFNCLVYGPENVKPTVEDVADFDVAQTIKMIKSSRTLASLKSTISDCYEYLTIAGCLRPMTTLCDKDMLVNDLLIYHVIKRVHSPFESFRQGLKTLGVLEKIQMHPDAFSSMLCHKPERLSARILGDLFTVHCLSGVNKVKGVDFWMGYLQDVEGK
;
A
#
# COMPACT_ATOMS: atom_id res chain seq x y z
N MET A 1 49.46 13.76 6.91
CA MET A 1 48.66 13.67 8.15
C MET A 1 47.19 13.60 7.75
N ASN A 2 46.45 12.71 8.40
CA ASN A 2 45.27 12.01 7.90
C ASN A 2 44.13 12.88 7.35
N GLU A 3 43.61 12.44 6.20
CA GLU A 3 42.39 12.95 5.56
C GLU A 3 41.13 12.52 6.33
N ASN A 4 40.27 13.51 6.59
CA ASN A 4 38.93 13.33 7.15
C ASN A 4 38.00 12.67 6.11
N THR A 5 37.60 11.46 6.42
CA THR A 5 36.58 10.69 5.70
C THR A 5 35.20 11.29 5.99
N LEU A 6 34.49 11.74 4.95
CA LEU A 6 33.05 12.05 5.02
C LEU A 6 32.28 10.77 5.35
N CYS A 7 31.85 10.66 6.60
CA CYS A 7 31.06 9.55 7.13
C CYS A 7 29.62 9.59 6.59
N HIS A 8 29.31 8.66 5.69
CA HIS A 8 27.94 8.18 5.47
C HIS A 8 27.34 7.76 6.82
N PHE A 9 26.22 8.35 7.25
CA PHE A 9 25.44 7.83 8.38
C PHE A 9 24.87 6.45 8.00
N GLN A 10 25.64 5.38 8.21
CA GLN A 10 25.15 4.02 8.14
C GLN A 10 24.20 3.79 9.32
N SER A 11 22.96 3.38 9.03
CA SER A 11 22.03 2.93 10.08
C SER A 11 22.69 1.81 10.89
N PRO A 12 22.73 1.89 12.24
CA PRO A 12 23.43 0.91 13.06
C PRO A 12 22.86 -0.50 12.87
N ALA A 13 23.71 -1.52 12.95
CA ALA A 13 23.28 -2.91 12.76
C ALA A 13 22.57 -3.45 13.99
N CYS A 14 21.54 -4.28 13.79
CA CYS A 14 20.89 -5.00 14.88
C CYS A 14 21.88 -5.95 15.56
N VAL A 15 22.00 -5.88 16.88
CA VAL A 15 23.00 -6.64 17.65
C VAL A 15 22.79 -8.16 17.60
N LEU A 16 21.56 -8.63 17.32
CA LEU A 16 21.24 -10.06 17.24
C LEU A 16 21.47 -10.63 15.85
N CYS A 17 21.00 -9.95 14.79
CA CYS A 17 21.10 -10.48 13.42
C CYS A 17 22.27 -9.92 12.62
N GLN A 18 22.93 -8.88 13.12
CA GLN A 18 24.07 -8.18 12.50
C GLN A 18 23.73 -7.57 11.13
N ARG A 19 22.46 -7.21 10.92
CA ARG A 19 22.00 -6.56 9.70
C ARG A 19 21.57 -5.12 9.95
N ILE A 20 21.75 -4.31 8.91
CA ILE A 20 21.36 -2.90 8.88
C ILE A 20 19.96 -2.66 8.31
N ASP A 21 19.34 -3.68 7.69
CA ASP A 21 18.01 -3.57 7.08
C ASP A 21 16.97 -3.11 8.10
N ASP A 22 16.04 -2.25 7.70
CA ASP A 22 14.92 -1.80 8.53
C ASP A 22 13.64 -2.07 7.74
N CYS A 23 12.97 -3.17 8.08
CA CYS A 23 11.73 -3.60 7.42
C CYS A 23 10.80 -4.11 8.51
N PRO A 24 10.02 -3.21 9.14
CA PRO A 24 9.17 -3.51 10.28
C PRO A 24 8.18 -4.66 10.00
N GLU A 25 7.69 -4.78 8.77
CA GLU A 25 6.74 -5.83 8.38
C GLU A 25 7.38 -7.22 8.37
N LYS A 26 8.69 -7.30 8.14
CA LYS A 26 9.42 -8.58 8.07
C LYS A 26 10.14 -8.92 9.35
N TYR A 27 10.76 -7.96 10.02
CA TYR A 27 11.64 -8.21 11.16
C TYR A 27 11.15 -7.55 12.45
N GLY A 28 9.98 -6.91 12.42
CA GLY A 28 9.52 -6.05 13.48
C GLY A 28 10.28 -4.73 13.47
N GLU A 29 9.75 -3.75 14.20
CA GLU A 29 10.33 -2.43 14.31
C GLU A 29 11.81 -2.50 14.71
N LYS A 30 12.65 -1.72 14.03
CA LYS A 30 14.05 -1.53 14.38
C LYS A 30 14.18 -0.25 15.21
N ARG A 31 14.64 -0.36 16.45
CA ARG A 31 14.90 0.80 17.31
C ARG A 31 16.35 0.84 17.75
N THR A 32 16.86 2.06 17.88
CA THR A 32 18.18 2.38 18.44
C THR A 32 17.98 3.11 19.75
N TYR A 33 18.42 2.52 20.85
CA TYR A 33 18.30 3.07 22.19
C TYR A 33 19.62 3.73 22.58
N LYS A 34 19.67 5.06 22.52
CA LYS A 34 20.90 5.84 22.74
C LYS A 34 21.37 5.72 24.18
N GLU A 35 20.43 5.75 25.12
CA GLU A 35 20.62 5.60 26.56
C GLU A 35 21.22 4.25 26.98
N TYR A 36 21.19 3.24 26.09
CA TYR A 36 21.69 1.90 26.36
C TYR A 36 22.95 1.54 25.56
N ASN A 37 23.85 2.51 25.38
CA ASN A 37 25.07 2.43 24.57
C ASN A 37 24.77 2.18 23.08
N ASN A 38 23.83 2.93 22.51
CA ASN A 38 23.39 2.81 21.10
C ASN A 38 22.94 1.38 20.73
N LEU A 39 22.28 0.68 21.66
CA LEU A 39 21.77 -0.66 21.44
C LEU A 39 20.73 -0.62 20.31
N THR A 40 21.03 -1.29 19.19
CA THR A 40 20.11 -1.38 18.05
C THR A 40 19.58 -2.79 17.92
N VAL A 41 18.26 -2.95 17.85
CA VAL A 41 17.63 -4.28 17.79
C VAL A 41 16.38 -4.26 16.92
N HIS A 42 16.17 -5.34 16.18
CA HIS A 42 14.90 -5.65 15.54
C HIS A 42 13.97 -6.34 16.53
N TYR A 43 12.73 -5.88 16.63
CA TYR A 43 11.77 -6.42 17.58
C TYR A 43 11.57 -7.94 17.45
N TYR A 44 11.40 -8.49 16.24
CA TYR A 44 11.23 -9.95 16.09
C TYR A 44 12.53 -10.74 16.30
N CYS A 45 13.70 -10.13 16.09
CA CYS A 45 14.95 -10.78 16.48
C CYS A 45 15.01 -10.96 18.00
N LEU A 46 14.57 -9.94 18.74
CA LEU A 46 14.51 -9.99 20.20
C LEU A 46 13.43 -10.95 20.69
N LEU A 47 12.20 -10.77 20.21
CA LEU A 47 11.02 -11.52 20.64
C LEU A 47 11.17 -13.03 20.44
N MET A 48 11.77 -13.46 19.33
CA MET A 48 11.91 -14.88 19.00
C MET A 48 13.21 -15.51 19.53
N SER A 49 14.06 -14.76 20.25
CA SER A 49 15.32 -15.28 20.78
C SER A 49 15.07 -16.31 21.89
N SER A 50 15.72 -17.47 21.80
CA SER A 50 15.37 -18.62 22.67
C SER A 50 15.88 -18.54 24.11
N GLY A 51 16.74 -17.56 24.43
CA GLY A 51 17.38 -17.44 25.75
C GLY A 51 17.01 -16.18 26.53
N ILE A 52 15.92 -15.50 26.15
CA ILE A 52 15.47 -14.26 26.79
C ILE A 52 14.00 -14.34 27.21
N TRP A 53 13.65 -13.60 28.27
CA TRP A 53 12.30 -13.55 28.83
C TRP A 53 11.93 -12.10 29.14
N GLN A 54 10.68 -11.71 28.88
CA GLN A 54 10.12 -10.42 29.31
C GLN A 54 9.83 -10.53 30.81
N ARG A 55 10.57 -9.76 31.62
CA ARG A 55 10.44 -9.76 33.09
C ARG A 55 10.29 -8.36 33.68
N GLY A 56 10.52 -7.33 32.89
CA GLY A 56 10.23 -5.95 33.29
C GLY A 56 8.79 -5.57 32.93
N GLU A 57 8.37 -4.43 33.45
CA GLU A 57 7.10 -3.79 33.06
C GLU A 57 7.15 -3.28 31.61
N GLU A 58 6.01 -2.95 31.01
CA GLU A 58 5.92 -2.57 29.59
C GLU A 58 6.83 -1.38 29.20
N ASP A 59 7.02 -0.43 30.11
CA ASP A 59 7.84 0.77 29.95
C ASP A 59 9.34 0.54 30.29
N GLU A 60 9.70 -0.62 30.84
CA GLU A 60 11.08 -0.94 31.19
C GLU A 60 11.86 -1.58 30.03
N GLY A 61 13.06 -1.05 29.78
CA GLY A 61 13.99 -1.61 28.80
C GLY A 61 13.48 -1.50 27.37
N VAL A 62 13.30 -2.65 26.70
CA VAL A 62 12.73 -2.74 25.35
C VAL A 62 11.46 -3.57 25.42
N TYR A 63 10.29 -2.95 25.54
CA TYR A 63 9.00 -3.67 25.64
C TYR A 63 9.01 -4.76 26.74
N GLY A 64 9.44 -4.42 27.96
CA GLY A 64 9.58 -5.37 29.08
C GLY A 64 10.80 -6.30 29.04
N PHE A 65 11.62 -6.24 27.98
CA PHE A 65 12.92 -6.90 27.95
C PHE A 65 14.00 -6.03 28.62
N LEU A 66 14.46 -6.47 29.80
CA LEU A 66 15.50 -5.77 30.54
C LEU A 66 16.83 -5.78 29.77
N ILE A 67 17.48 -4.62 29.66
CA ILE A 67 18.73 -4.44 28.88
C ILE A 67 19.84 -5.41 29.30
N LYS A 68 19.93 -5.73 30.60
CA LYS A 68 20.87 -6.74 31.13
C LYS A 68 20.65 -8.12 30.52
N ASP A 69 19.41 -8.49 30.25
CA ASP A 69 19.04 -9.79 29.69
C ASP A 69 19.23 -9.80 28.18
N ILE A 70 18.97 -8.69 27.50
CA ILE A 70 19.30 -8.52 26.07
C ILE A 70 20.81 -8.72 25.86
N ARG A 71 21.65 -8.08 26.69
CA ARG A 71 23.12 -8.24 26.59
C ARG A 71 23.58 -9.67 26.88
N LYS A 72 22.97 -10.35 27.87
CA LYS A 72 23.23 -11.77 28.14
C LYS A 72 22.86 -12.65 26.95
N GLU A 73 21.71 -12.39 26.32
CA GLU A 73 21.24 -13.13 25.16
C GLU A 73 22.16 -12.92 23.95
N VAL A 74 22.60 -11.68 23.69
CA VAL A 74 23.60 -11.38 22.66
C VAL A 74 24.89 -12.17 22.90
N ASN A 75 25.38 -12.22 24.14
CA ASN A 75 26.58 -12.98 24.51
C ASN A 75 26.40 -14.49 24.34
N ARG A 76 25.21 -15.02 24.64
CA ARG A 76 24.87 -16.44 24.40
C ARG A 76 24.83 -16.73 22.91
N ALA A 77 24.10 -15.92 22.14
CA ALA A 77 23.95 -16.05 20.70
C ALA A 77 25.29 -15.94 19.95
N ALA A 78 26.23 -15.13 20.43
CA ALA A 78 27.58 -15.01 19.86
C ALA A 78 28.36 -16.33 19.85
N LYS A 79 28.02 -17.29 20.72
CA LYS A 79 28.61 -18.64 20.75
C LYS A 79 27.95 -19.61 19.76
N LEU A 80 26.78 -19.27 19.24
CA LEU A 80 25.99 -20.12 18.35
C LEU A 80 26.18 -19.75 16.88
N LYS A 81 26.38 -20.76 16.04
CA LYS A 81 26.60 -20.62 14.60
C LYS A 81 25.31 -20.88 13.85
N CYS A 82 24.89 -19.93 13.02
CA CYS A 82 23.69 -20.05 12.19
C CYS A 82 23.83 -21.21 11.21
N ASN A 83 22.89 -22.16 11.20
CA ASN A 83 22.93 -23.30 10.30
C ASN A 83 22.71 -22.92 8.82
N ILE A 84 22.23 -21.70 8.56
CA ILE A 84 21.95 -21.17 7.21
C ILE A 84 23.14 -20.37 6.69
N CYS A 85 23.48 -19.23 7.31
CA CYS A 85 24.54 -18.34 6.84
C CYS A 85 25.93 -18.67 7.40
N LYS A 86 26.03 -19.63 8.33
CA LYS A 86 27.27 -20.06 8.99
C LYS A 86 27.99 -18.98 9.82
N LYS A 87 27.40 -17.79 10.03
CA LYS A 87 27.94 -16.74 10.92
C LYS A 87 27.48 -16.96 12.37
N LYS A 88 28.23 -16.38 13.32
CA LYS A 88 27.88 -16.37 14.76
C LYS A 88 26.68 -15.44 15.04
N GLY A 89 26.10 -15.51 16.25
CA GLY A 89 24.97 -14.66 16.66
C GLY A 89 23.59 -15.31 16.47
N ALA A 90 23.51 -16.62 16.24
CA ALA A 90 22.25 -17.31 15.96
C ALA A 90 21.43 -17.52 17.23
N SER A 91 20.61 -16.52 17.61
CA SER A 91 19.86 -16.52 18.87
C SER A 91 18.66 -17.47 18.90
N ILE A 92 18.14 -17.89 17.74
CA ILE A 92 16.89 -18.67 17.65
C ILE A 92 17.21 -20.14 17.39
N GLY A 93 16.68 -21.03 18.23
CA GLY A 93 16.75 -22.48 18.07
C GLY A 93 15.45 -23.09 17.53
N CYS A 94 15.56 -24.21 16.82
CA CYS A 94 14.39 -25.02 16.49
C CYS A 94 13.86 -25.73 17.75
N VAL A 95 12.55 -25.65 18.00
CA VAL A 95 11.89 -26.29 19.15
C VAL A 95 11.71 -27.80 19.00
N ALA A 96 11.85 -28.33 17.77
CA ALA A 96 11.64 -29.75 17.52
C ALA A 96 12.60 -30.62 18.36
N PRO A 97 12.12 -31.71 18.98
CA PRO A 97 12.94 -32.59 19.79
C PRO A 97 14.19 -33.05 19.04
N LYS A 98 15.34 -33.05 19.72
CA LYS A 98 16.65 -33.46 19.17
C LYS A 98 17.20 -32.56 18.04
N CYS A 99 16.48 -31.52 17.60
CA CYS A 99 17.00 -30.57 16.62
C CYS A 99 17.96 -29.58 17.28
N LYS A 100 19.22 -29.57 16.85
CA LYS A 100 20.26 -28.64 17.34
C LYS A 100 20.46 -27.42 16.43
N ARG A 101 19.54 -27.18 15.49
CA ARG A 101 19.68 -26.09 14.52
C ARG A 101 19.36 -24.76 15.19
N SER A 102 20.26 -23.80 15.02
CA SER A 102 20.04 -22.40 15.36
C SER A 102 20.21 -21.50 14.14
N TYR A 103 19.53 -20.37 14.13
CA TYR A 103 19.56 -19.41 13.04
C TYR A 103 19.25 -18.00 13.53
N HIS A 104 19.68 -16.99 12.76
CA HIS A 104 19.17 -15.64 12.94
C HIS A 104 17.71 -15.58 12.46
N PHE A 105 16.89 -14.74 13.06
CA PHE A 105 15.51 -14.52 12.60
C PHE A 105 15.43 -14.23 11.09
N PRO A 106 16.21 -13.28 10.53
CA PRO A 106 16.13 -12.99 9.10
C PRO A 106 16.66 -14.13 8.23
N CYS A 107 17.57 -14.96 8.73
CA CYS A 107 18.02 -16.15 8.01
C CYS A 107 16.91 -17.21 7.99
N GLY A 108 16.21 -17.41 9.10
CA GLY A 108 15.10 -18.35 9.18
C GLY A 108 13.94 -17.96 8.26
N VAL A 109 13.52 -16.69 8.26
CA VAL A 109 12.49 -16.20 7.31
C VAL A 109 12.89 -16.49 5.86
N GLN A 110 14.16 -16.25 5.53
CA GLN A 110 14.70 -16.48 4.19
C GLN A 110 14.78 -17.95 3.77
N ARG A 111 14.81 -18.85 4.74
CA ARG A 111 14.79 -20.31 4.54
C ARG A 111 13.43 -20.89 4.92
N GLU A 112 12.39 -20.05 4.97
CA GLU A 112 11.00 -20.49 5.20
C GLU A 112 10.84 -21.30 6.50
N CYS A 113 11.56 -20.91 7.55
CA CYS A 113 11.28 -21.32 8.92
C CYS A 113 9.94 -20.73 9.37
N ILE A 114 9.26 -21.39 10.29
CA ILE A 114 8.02 -20.88 10.91
C ILE A 114 8.33 -20.38 12.32
N PHE A 115 7.87 -19.17 12.61
CA PHE A 115 7.96 -18.51 13.91
C PHE A 115 6.54 -18.30 14.41
N GLN A 116 6.15 -18.99 15.48
CA GLN A 116 4.81 -18.87 16.04
C GLN A 116 4.80 -17.74 17.06
N PHE A 117 3.95 -16.74 16.85
CA PHE A 117 3.79 -15.59 17.76
C PHE A 117 2.68 -15.87 18.78
N MET A 118 2.68 -17.08 19.34
CA MET A 118 1.67 -17.56 20.29
C MET A 118 2.35 -18.43 21.34
N GLU A 119 1.72 -18.55 22.50
CA GLU A 119 2.16 -19.40 23.61
C GLU A 119 3.64 -19.15 23.99
N TYR A 120 4.51 -20.13 23.78
CA TYR A 120 5.93 -20.11 24.14
C TYR A 120 6.86 -19.67 22.98
N PHE A 121 6.31 -18.99 21.96
CA PHE A 121 7.07 -18.46 20.81
C PHE A 121 7.87 -19.53 20.04
N GLY A 122 7.22 -20.68 19.79
CA GLY A 122 7.83 -21.82 19.12
C GLY A 122 8.43 -21.48 17.74
N SER A 123 9.69 -21.81 17.53
CA SER A 123 10.40 -21.61 16.26
C SER A 123 10.77 -22.94 15.63
N TYR A 124 10.47 -23.12 14.34
CA TYR A 124 10.68 -24.38 13.62
C TYR A 124 11.56 -24.17 12.40
N CYS A 125 12.59 -25.00 12.25
CA CYS A 125 13.45 -24.97 11.08
C CYS A 125 12.71 -25.46 9.83
N TRP A 126 13.29 -25.23 8.65
CA TRP A 126 12.73 -25.62 7.35
C TRP A 126 12.35 -27.11 7.21
N GLU A 127 12.92 -28.00 8.03
CA GLU A 127 12.59 -29.44 8.06
C GLU A 127 11.51 -29.79 9.09
N HIS A 128 11.35 -29.00 10.14
CA HIS A 128 10.42 -29.28 11.25
C HIS A 128 9.23 -28.32 11.30
N ARG A 129 9.12 -27.42 10.33
CA ARG A 129 8.01 -26.46 10.25
C ARG A 129 6.68 -27.19 10.10
N PRO A 130 5.60 -26.70 10.73
CA PRO A 130 4.28 -27.26 10.49
C PRO A 130 3.85 -27.09 9.04
N VAL A 131 3.02 -28.02 8.57
CA VAL A 131 2.39 -28.01 7.25
C VAL A 131 0.89 -28.27 7.40
N GLN A 132 0.09 -27.72 6.49
CA GLN A 132 -1.34 -28.01 6.44
C GLN A 132 -1.56 -29.35 5.75
N LYS A 133 -2.28 -30.25 6.40
CA LYS A 133 -2.64 -31.54 5.82
C LYS A 133 -3.90 -31.38 4.97
N LEU A 134 -3.84 -31.73 3.69
CA LEU A 134 -5.03 -31.81 2.83
C LEU A 134 -5.62 -33.22 2.88
N PRO A 135 -6.95 -33.36 2.80
CA PRO A 135 -7.59 -34.63 2.44
C PRO A 135 -7.09 -35.09 1.07
N SER A 136 -6.84 -36.39 0.93
CA SER A 136 -6.24 -37.00 -0.27
C SER A 136 -7.07 -36.90 -1.56
N ASP A 137 -8.31 -36.40 -1.48
CA ASP A 137 -9.30 -36.39 -2.57
C ASP A 137 -9.57 -34.97 -3.13
N GLU A 138 -8.83 -33.95 -2.70
CA GLU A 138 -8.98 -32.60 -3.24
C GLU A 138 -8.21 -32.44 -4.57
N SER A 139 -8.96 -32.19 -5.64
CA SER A 139 -8.41 -31.89 -6.97
C SER A 139 -7.47 -30.68 -6.93
N ARG A 140 -6.30 -30.79 -7.58
CA ARG A 140 -5.39 -29.64 -7.80
C ARG A 140 -6.08 -28.61 -8.68
N GLY A 141 -6.67 -27.60 -8.07
CA GLY A 141 -7.26 -26.45 -8.74
C GLY A 141 -6.44 -25.18 -8.55
N SER A 142 -6.98 -24.08 -9.07
CA SER A 142 -6.55 -22.74 -8.72
C SER A 142 -7.79 -21.88 -8.41
N SER A 143 -7.65 -20.95 -7.47
CA SER A 143 -8.69 -19.99 -7.14
C SER A 143 -8.08 -18.62 -6.87
N GLN A 144 -8.89 -17.58 -6.83
CA GLN A 144 -8.42 -16.27 -6.42
C GLN A 144 -8.21 -16.23 -4.90
N CYS A 145 -7.11 -15.62 -4.47
CA CYS A 145 -6.93 -15.20 -3.09
C CYS A 145 -8.00 -14.16 -2.77
N THR A 146 -8.82 -14.37 -1.75
CA THR A 146 -9.94 -13.45 -1.44
C THR A 146 -9.48 -12.13 -0.83
N ILE A 147 -8.20 -12.00 -0.45
CA ILE A 147 -7.60 -10.75 0.01
C ILE A 147 -7.10 -9.92 -1.18
N CYS A 148 -6.46 -10.56 -2.16
CA CYS A 148 -5.71 -9.85 -3.21
C CYS A 148 -6.29 -10.01 -4.62
N LEU A 149 -7.26 -10.91 -4.78
CA LEU A 149 -7.93 -11.30 -6.02
C LEU A 149 -7.01 -11.85 -7.12
N GLU A 150 -5.74 -12.12 -6.79
CA GLU A 150 -4.78 -12.82 -7.68
C GLU A 150 -4.90 -14.34 -7.53
N PHE A 151 -4.52 -15.07 -8.58
CA PHE A 151 -4.58 -16.53 -8.59
C PHE A 151 -3.65 -17.17 -7.55
N VAL A 152 -4.15 -18.23 -6.93
CA VAL A 152 -3.47 -19.09 -5.97
C VAL A 152 -3.69 -20.54 -6.38
N GLU A 153 -2.60 -21.30 -6.47
CA GLU A 153 -2.66 -22.75 -6.67
C GLU A 153 -3.10 -23.45 -5.39
N HIS A 154 -3.92 -24.49 -5.51
CA HIS A 154 -4.38 -25.31 -4.38
C HIS A 154 -3.30 -26.27 -3.92
N PHE A 155 -2.20 -25.73 -3.41
CA PHE A 155 -1.06 -26.50 -2.93
C PHE A 155 -0.44 -25.82 -1.69
N PRO A 156 -0.63 -26.39 -0.48
CA PRO A 156 -0.18 -25.76 0.75
C PRO A 156 1.34 -25.88 0.84
N VAL A 157 1.99 -24.73 0.71
CA VAL A 157 3.43 -24.55 0.86
C VAL A 157 3.66 -23.37 1.79
N TYR A 158 4.91 -23.07 2.12
CA TYR A 158 5.20 -21.94 3.01
C TYR A 158 4.49 -20.65 2.58
N ASN A 159 4.46 -20.33 1.28
CA ASN A 159 3.86 -19.10 0.76
C ASN A 159 2.34 -19.17 0.54
N ILE A 160 1.71 -20.35 0.58
CA ILE A 160 0.30 -20.55 0.24
C ILE A 160 -0.41 -21.29 1.38
N LEU A 161 -1.43 -20.65 1.94
CA LEU A 161 -2.19 -21.17 3.07
C LEU A 161 -3.67 -21.32 2.72
N LYS A 162 -4.27 -22.39 3.21
CA LYS A 162 -5.70 -22.69 3.09
C LYS A 162 -6.44 -22.25 4.34
N SER A 163 -7.68 -21.79 4.18
CA SER A 163 -8.58 -21.56 5.30
C SER A 163 -8.91 -22.87 6.03
N PRO A 164 -8.84 -22.93 7.37
CA PRO A 164 -9.31 -24.08 8.15
C PRO A 164 -10.84 -24.17 8.22
N CYS A 165 -11.57 -23.10 7.86
CA CYS A 165 -13.03 -23.03 7.98
C CYS A 165 -13.78 -23.00 6.65
N CYS A 166 -13.08 -22.79 5.52
CA CYS A 166 -13.69 -22.72 4.18
C CYS A 166 -12.90 -23.56 3.17
N LYS A 167 -13.57 -24.51 2.51
CA LYS A 167 -12.92 -25.49 1.61
C LYS A 167 -12.18 -24.85 0.42
N ASN A 168 -12.77 -23.82 -0.19
CA ASN A 168 -12.25 -23.20 -1.42
C ASN A 168 -11.52 -21.87 -1.18
N ALA A 169 -11.18 -21.56 0.08
CA ALA A 169 -10.52 -20.31 0.42
C ALA A 169 -9.01 -20.52 0.61
N TRP A 170 -8.23 -19.92 -0.28
CA TRP A 170 -6.78 -20.00 -0.33
C TRP A 170 -6.17 -18.61 -0.34
N PHE A 171 -4.98 -18.48 0.23
CA PHE A 171 -4.35 -17.19 0.47
C PHE A 171 -2.84 -17.24 0.28
N HIS A 172 -2.28 -16.13 -0.19
CA HIS A 172 -0.85 -15.89 -0.05
C HIS A 172 -0.53 -15.59 1.42
N ARG A 173 0.56 -16.16 1.95
CA ARG A 173 1.10 -15.87 3.29
C ARG A 173 1.26 -14.37 3.49
N ASP A 174 1.83 -13.67 2.52
CA ASP A 174 2.08 -12.23 2.62
C ASP A 174 0.77 -11.43 2.71
N CYS A 175 -0.28 -11.87 2.00
CA CYS A 175 -1.60 -11.25 2.11
C CYS A 175 -2.22 -11.44 3.49
N LEU A 176 -2.10 -12.64 4.07
CA LEU A 176 -2.56 -12.92 5.42
C LEU A 176 -1.77 -12.13 6.46
N GLN A 177 -0.45 -12.04 6.32
CA GLN A 177 0.40 -11.29 7.22
C GLN A 177 0.06 -9.80 7.20
N TYR A 178 -0.16 -9.23 6.02
CA TYR A 178 -0.59 -7.84 5.89
C TYR A 178 -1.97 -7.62 6.50
N GLN A 179 -2.94 -8.47 6.18
CA GLN A 179 -4.29 -8.35 6.73
C GLN A 179 -4.28 -8.47 8.26
N ALA A 180 -3.47 -9.36 8.83
CA ALA A 180 -3.30 -9.49 10.28
C ALA A 180 -2.68 -8.22 10.90
N LEU A 181 -1.65 -7.65 10.27
CA LEU A 181 -1.01 -6.42 10.73
C LEU A 181 -1.93 -5.19 10.63
N SER A 182 -2.86 -5.16 9.67
CA SER A 182 -3.83 -4.06 9.53
C SER A 182 -5.03 -4.24 10.47
N ALA A 183 -5.60 -5.44 10.54
CA ALA A 183 -6.83 -5.71 11.27
C ALA A 183 -6.64 -5.92 12.78
N GLY A 184 -5.44 -6.28 13.22
CA GLY A 184 -5.19 -6.68 14.61
C GLY A 184 -5.98 -7.92 15.03
N VAL A 185 -5.78 -8.35 16.27
CA VAL A 185 -6.41 -9.56 16.83
C VAL A 185 -7.94 -9.48 16.88
N PHE A 186 -8.51 -8.28 16.97
CA PHE A 186 -9.96 -8.11 17.09
C PHE A 186 -10.69 -8.38 15.77
N PHE A 187 -10.16 -7.89 14.65
CA PHE A 187 -10.84 -7.93 13.35
C PHE A 187 -10.24 -8.91 12.34
N PHE A 188 -9.08 -9.52 12.62
CA PHE A 188 -8.50 -10.52 11.74
C PHE A 188 -9.30 -11.84 11.78
N ARG A 189 -10.06 -12.11 10.71
CA ARG A 189 -10.97 -13.25 10.60
C ARG A 189 -11.04 -13.74 9.16
N CYS A 190 -11.59 -14.93 8.94
CA CYS A 190 -11.76 -15.45 7.59
C CYS A 190 -12.62 -14.49 6.75
N THR A 191 -12.08 -14.01 5.63
CA THR A 191 -12.78 -13.09 4.71
C THR A 191 -14.03 -13.69 4.05
N VAL A 192 -14.20 -15.02 4.13
CA VAL A 192 -15.30 -15.73 3.47
C VAL A 192 -16.47 -16.00 4.43
N CYS A 193 -16.19 -16.50 5.63
CA CYS A 193 -17.24 -16.92 6.58
C CYS A 193 -17.21 -16.18 7.91
N ASN A 194 -16.31 -15.19 8.06
CA ASN A 194 -16.15 -14.39 9.27
C ASN A 194 -15.74 -15.19 10.54
N ASN A 195 -15.40 -16.47 10.41
CA ASN A 195 -14.92 -17.27 11.54
C ASN A 195 -13.57 -16.71 12.02
N LYS A 196 -13.53 -16.34 13.31
CA LYS A 196 -12.34 -15.81 13.97
C LYS A 196 -11.48 -16.94 14.53
N ASP A 197 -12.02 -17.75 15.43
CA ASP A 197 -11.22 -18.65 16.28
C ASP A 197 -10.45 -19.71 15.49
N LYS A 198 -11.12 -20.46 14.60
CA LYS A 198 -10.44 -21.50 13.81
C LYS A 198 -9.41 -20.88 12.89
N PHE A 199 -9.76 -19.75 12.28
CA PHE A 199 -8.91 -19.05 11.33
C PHE A 199 -7.64 -18.53 12.01
N GLN A 200 -7.77 -17.75 13.09
CA GLN A 200 -6.64 -17.21 13.83
C GLN A 200 -5.72 -18.29 14.37
N ASN A 201 -6.26 -19.34 14.99
CA ASN A 201 -5.46 -20.44 15.54
C ASN A 201 -4.59 -21.12 14.47
N GLU A 202 -5.15 -21.38 13.30
CA GLU A 202 -4.39 -21.97 12.20
C GLU A 202 -3.36 -20.98 11.62
N MET A 203 -3.71 -19.71 11.46
CA MET A 203 -2.79 -18.69 10.93
C MET A 203 -1.61 -18.48 11.89
N LEU A 204 -1.84 -18.41 13.20
CA LEU A 204 -0.80 -18.33 14.23
C LEU A 204 0.09 -19.58 14.24
N ARG A 205 -0.53 -20.77 14.17
CA ARG A 205 0.20 -22.05 14.06
C ARG A 205 1.11 -22.07 12.83
N MET A 206 0.66 -21.50 11.72
CA MET A 206 1.43 -21.38 10.49
C MET A 206 2.41 -20.19 10.51
N GLY A 207 2.49 -19.43 11.61
CA GLY A 207 3.46 -18.35 11.82
C GLY A 207 3.08 -17.03 11.18
N ILE A 208 1.78 -16.75 11.02
CA ILE A 208 1.27 -15.40 10.76
C ILE A 208 1.26 -14.65 12.10
N HIS A 209 1.93 -13.51 12.18
CA HIS A 209 1.87 -12.64 13.35
C HIS A 209 0.57 -11.85 13.36
N ILE A 210 -0.20 -11.94 14.44
CA ILE A 210 -1.43 -11.19 14.66
C ILE A 210 -1.21 -10.30 15.90
N PRO A 211 -0.94 -8.99 15.73
CA PRO A 211 -0.68 -8.11 16.86
C PRO A 211 -1.95 -7.78 17.65
N GLU A 212 -1.81 -7.61 18.96
CA GLU A 212 -2.82 -7.03 19.84
C GLU A 212 -2.77 -5.50 19.71
N LYS A 213 -3.52 -4.97 18.75
CA LYS A 213 -3.70 -3.53 18.53
C LYS A 213 -5.04 -3.26 17.84
N ASP A 214 -5.48 -2.02 17.91
CA ASP A 214 -6.63 -1.53 17.17
C ASP A 214 -6.39 -1.66 15.66
N ALA A 215 -7.46 -1.80 14.90
CA ALA A 215 -7.32 -1.90 13.46
C ALA A 215 -6.82 -0.56 12.90
N SER A 216 -5.99 -0.62 11.86
CA SER A 216 -5.37 0.58 11.29
C SER A 216 -6.41 1.61 10.81
N TRP A 217 -7.58 1.15 10.35
CA TRP A 217 -8.68 2.00 9.90
C TRP A 217 -9.47 2.65 11.05
N GLU A 218 -9.31 2.19 12.29
CA GLU A 218 -9.89 2.85 13.48
C GLU A 218 -9.03 4.01 13.98
N LEU A 219 -7.77 4.06 13.52
CA LEU A 219 -6.77 5.07 13.89
C LEU A 219 -6.59 6.16 12.82
N GLU A 220 -7.35 6.08 11.71
CA GLU A 220 -7.35 7.13 10.68
C GLU A 220 -8.03 8.40 11.23
N GLU A 221 -7.41 9.56 11.05
CA GLU A 221 -8.02 10.83 11.41
C GLU A 221 -9.36 10.98 10.69
N ASN A 222 -10.41 11.29 11.45
CA ASN A 222 -11.78 11.39 10.95
C ASN A 222 -12.44 10.06 10.50
N ALA A 223 -11.92 8.89 10.90
CA ALA A 223 -12.51 7.57 10.56
C ALA A 223 -14.01 7.42 10.88
N TYR A 224 -14.53 8.23 11.80
CA TYR A 224 -15.94 8.24 12.21
C TYR A 224 -16.70 9.52 11.81
N GLN A 225 -16.09 10.44 11.07
CA GLN A 225 -16.71 11.72 10.71
C GLN A 225 -17.96 11.51 9.84
N ASP A 226 -17.95 10.50 8.96
CA ASP A 226 -19.11 10.12 8.15
C ASP A 226 -20.24 9.53 9.01
N LEU A 227 -19.94 8.92 10.16
CA LEU A 227 -20.95 8.45 11.12
C LEU A 227 -21.64 9.61 11.86
N LEU A 228 -21.05 10.81 11.86
CA LEU A 228 -21.66 12.01 12.42
C LEU A 228 -22.60 12.72 11.42
N GLN A 229 -22.51 12.40 10.12
CA GLN A 229 -23.46 12.89 9.12
C GLN A 229 -24.76 12.08 9.21
N ARG A 230 -25.74 12.64 9.92
CA ARG A 230 -27.12 12.13 9.88
C ARG A 230 -27.75 12.46 8.52
N TYR A 231 -28.53 11.54 7.99
CA TYR A 231 -29.29 11.74 6.75
C TYR A 231 -30.29 12.91 6.91
N GLN A 232 -30.21 13.93 6.05
CA GLN A 232 -31.01 15.16 6.18
C GLN A 232 -31.89 15.45 4.96
N HIS A 233 -32.39 14.41 4.28
CA HIS A 233 -33.30 14.57 3.15
C HIS A 233 -34.69 13.98 3.44
N CYS A 234 -35.74 14.62 2.93
CA CYS A 234 -37.10 14.11 3.01
C CYS A 234 -37.50 13.35 1.73
N ASP A 235 -37.56 12.03 1.84
CA ASP A 235 -37.93 11.06 0.79
C ASP A 235 -39.44 10.86 0.65
N ALA A 236 -40.26 11.60 1.40
CA ALA A 236 -41.70 11.51 1.27
C ALA A 236 -42.12 11.79 -0.19
N ARG A 237 -42.98 10.93 -0.76
CA ARG A 237 -43.45 11.06 -2.15
C ARG A 237 -43.96 12.47 -2.45
N ARG A 238 -44.64 13.08 -1.48
CA ARG A 238 -45.05 14.49 -1.51
C ARG A 238 -44.52 15.20 -0.28
N CYS A 239 -43.47 16.02 -0.45
CA CYS A 239 -42.96 16.88 0.60
C CYS A 239 -43.86 18.11 0.78
N LEU A 240 -44.19 18.44 2.03
CA LEU A 240 -45.00 19.60 2.41
C LEU A 240 -44.14 20.80 2.83
N CYS A 241 -42.82 20.62 2.97
CA CYS A 241 -41.91 21.69 3.37
C CYS A 241 -41.70 22.68 2.23
N ARG A 242 -41.97 23.96 2.51
CA ARG A 242 -41.78 25.05 1.53
C ARG A 242 -40.32 25.46 1.37
N ASN A 243 -39.48 25.16 2.36
CA ASN A 243 -38.05 25.46 2.37
C ASN A 243 -37.21 24.39 1.64
N GLY A 244 -37.86 23.35 1.09
CA GLY A 244 -37.19 22.27 0.37
C GLY A 244 -37.10 20.97 1.17
N ARG A 245 -36.60 19.92 0.50
CA ARG A 245 -36.52 18.57 1.07
C ARG A 245 -35.32 18.38 2.01
N ASP A 246 -34.27 19.18 1.82
CA ASP A 246 -33.05 19.18 2.63
C ASP A 246 -33.13 20.11 3.84
N TYR A 247 -34.23 20.85 3.99
CA TYR A 247 -34.42 21.72 5.13
C TYR A 247 -34.72 20.89 6.37
N ASN A 248 -33.86 20.98 7.38
CA ASN A 248 -34.02 20.29 8.65
C ASN A 248 -33.99 21.30 9.79
N GLU A 249 -35.08 21.37 10.56
CA GLU A 249 -35.20 22.26 11.72
C GLU A 249 -35.46 21.39 12.96
N PRO A 250 -34.52 21.34 13.92
CA PRO A 250 -34.71 20.59 15.17
C PRO A 250 -35.93 21.08 15.97
N ASP A 251 -36.58 20.17 16.70
CA ASP A 251 -37.74 20.47 17.58
C ASP A 251 -38.93 21.10 16.84
N SER A 252 -39.06 20.77 15.56
CA SER A 252 -40.02 21.38 14.64
C SER A 252 -40.68 20.30 13.77
N LYS A 253 -41.84 20.63 13.19
CA LYS A 253 -42.53 19.75 12.23
C LYS A 253 -41.70 19.49 10.96
N TRP A 254 -40.61 20.25 10.76
CA TRP A 254 -39.64 20.11 9.69
C TRP A 254 -38.36 19.38 10.12
N GLU A 255 -38.35 18.75 11.30
CA GLU A 255 -37.27 17.85 11.69
C GLU A 255 -37.35 16.56 10.86
N ILE A 256 -36.21 16.11 10.34
CA ILE A 256 -36.11 14.93 9.49
C ILE A 256 -35.84 13.69 10.32
N LYS A 257 -36.83 12.80 10.35
CA LYS A 257 -36.75 11.51 11.01
C LYS A 257 -36.24 10.44 10.05
N CYS A 258 -35.16 9.78 10.44
CA CYS A 258 -34.58 8.67 9.67
C CYS A 258 -35.36 7.36 9.88
N CYS A 259 -35.38 6.51 8.85
CA CYS A 259 -35.93 5.17 8.92
C CYS A 259 -35.17 4.35 9.97
N GLN A 260 -35.88 3.75 10.93
CA GLN A 260 -35.26 2.97 12.00
C GLN A 260 -34.51 1.73 11.48
N CYS A 261 -34.94 1.15 10.37
CA CYS A 261 -34.36 -0.08 9.85
C CYS A 261 -33.06 0.14 9.05
N CYS A 262 -33.02 1.16 8.19
CA CYS A 262 -31.88 1.38 7.29
C CYS A 262 -31.09 2.65 7.59
N GLY A 263 -31.67 3.65 8.26
CA GLY A 263 -31.06 4.96 8.45
C GLY A 263 -30.79 5.76 7.17
N SER A 264 -31.04 5.18 5.98
CA SER A 264 -30.69 5.74 4.67
C SER A 264 -31.85 6.43 3.94
N CYS A 265 -33.01 6.53 4.59
CA CYS A 265 -34.15 7.33 4.12
C CYS A 265 -34.64 8.20 5.27
N GLY A 266 -35.19 9.36 4.95
CA GLY A 266 -35.73 10.32 5.90
C GLY A 266 -37.10 10.83 5.50
N THR A 267 -37.85 11.32 6.46
CA THR A 267 -39.07 12.11 6.23
C THR A 267 -39.13 13.25 7.21
N HIS A 268 -39.64 14.41 6.80
CA HIS A 268 -40.12 15.37 7.79
C HIS A 268 -41.24 14.74 8.62
N LEU A 269 -41.32 15.11 9.90
CA LEU A 269 -42.46 14.79 10.76
C LEU A 269 -43.79 15.08 10.04
N ALA A 270 -43.95 16.31 9.53
CA ALA A 270 -45.16 16.73 8.82
C ALA A 270 -45.42 15.99 7.49
N CYS A 271 -44.43 15.31 6.91
CA CYS A 271 -44.56 14.64 5.63
C CYS A 271 -44.89 13.14 5.75
N SER A 272 -45.08 12.64 6.96
CA SER A 272 -45.40 11.24 7.21
C SER A 272 -46.56 11.08 8.20
N PRO A 273 -47.09 9.86 8.38
CA PRO A 273 -48.23 9.63 9.28
C PRO A 273 -47.91 9.70 10.77
N ILE A 274 -46.64 9.96 11.15
CA ILE A 274 -46.22 10.00 12.55
C ILE A 274 -46.71 11.28 13.22
N GLN A 275 -47.21 11.16 14.45
CA GLN A 275 -47.79 12.29 15.19
C GLN A 275 -46.78 12.94 16.16
N SER A 276 -45.69 12.24 16.46
CA SER A 276 -44.70 12.63 17.46
C SER A 276 -43.28 12.18 17.08
N TRP A 277 -42.26 12.82 17.68
CA TRP A 277 -40.87 12.45 17.45
C TRP A 277 -40.46 11.17 18.19
N GLU A 278 -41.28 10.65 19.09
CA GLU A 278 -41.04 9.38 19.78
C GLU A 278 -41.49 8.17 18.94
N GLU A 279 -42.34 8.36 17.94
CA GLU A 279 -42.88 7.28 17.11
C GLU A 279 -41.91 6.78 16.05
N ASN A 280 -41.61 5.49 16.06
CA ASN A 280 -40.74 4.89 15.05
C ASN A 280 -41.29 5.08 13.63
N TRP A 281 -40.41 5.49 12.71
CA TRP A 281 -40.74 5.61 11.30
C TRP A 281 -39.94 4.60 10.47
N GLU A 282 -40.62 3.98 9.51
CA GLU A 282 -40.06 3.01 8.58
C GLU A 282 -40.37 3.44 7.16
N CYS A 283 -39.35 3.42 6.29
CA CYS A 283 -39.53 3.70 4.87
C CYS A 283 -40.31 2.57 4.18
N ILE A 284 -40.88 2.89 3.01
CA ILE A 284 -41.74 1.97 2.25
C ILE A 284 -41.01 0.66 1.90
N GLU A 285 -39.72 0.76 1.58
CA GLU A 285 -38.88 -0.38 1.20
C GLU A 285 -38.63 -1.32 2.38
N CYS A 286 -38.20 -0.79 3.53
CA CYS A 286 -37.99 -1.58 4.75
C CYS A 286 -39.30 -2.23 5.22
N ARG A 287 -40.42 -1.49 5.18
CA ARG A 287 -41.73 -2.03 5.53
C ARG A 287 -42.15 -3.19 4.61
N SER A 288 -41.87 -3.06 3.31
CA SER A 288 -42.14 -4.13 2.33
C SER A 288 -41.29 -5.37 2.56
N ILE A 289 -40.02 -5.20 2.94
CA ILE A 289 -39.10 -6.30 3.27
C ILE A 289 -39.58 -7.03 4.53
N LEU A 290 -39.94 -6.29 5.58
CA LEU A 290 -40.45 -6.85 6.84
C LEU A 290 -41.81 -7.54 6.68
N ALA A 291 -42.70 -6.99 5.85
CA ALA A 291 -43.98 -7.61 5.54
C ALA A 291 -43.80 -8.95 4.80
N LYS A 292 -42.77 -9.09 3.95
CA LYS A 292 -42.47 -10.32 3.21
C LYS A 292 -41.76 -11.39 4.05
N SER A 293 -41.08 -11.01 5.14
CA SER A 293 -40.33 -11.94 6.00
C SER A 293 -41.15 -12.60 7.11
N GLY A 294 -42.46 -12.31 7.21
CA GLY A 294 -43.39 -13.02 8.09
C GLY A 294 -43.26 -12.71 9.59
N ASN A 295 -42.36 -11.84 10.01
CA ASN A 295 -42.16 -11.49 11.42
C ASN A 295 -42.96 -10.24 11.81
N TYR A 296 -44.30 -10.35 11.84
CA TYR A 296 -45.15 -9.38 12.53
C TYR A 296 -45.48 -9.90 13.94
N GLN A 297 -44.56 -9.70 14.88
CA GLN A 297 -44.92 -9.72 16.30
C GLN A 297 -44.89 -8.30 16.82
N ASN A 298 -46.04 -7.83 17.31
CA ASN A 298 -46.20 -6.59 18.07
C ASN A 298 -45.13 -6.51 19.17
N GLN A 299 -44.09 -5.71 18.96
CA GLN A 299 -43.27 -5.27 20.08
C GLN A 299 -44.11 -4.32 20.93
N LYS A 300 -44.56 -4.84 22.08
CA LYS A 300 -45.18 -4.07 23.16
C LYS A 300 -44.33 -2.83 23.47
N LYS A 301 -45.01 -1.69 23.62
CA LYS A 301 -44.49 -0.47 24.26
C LYS A 301 -43.71 -0.86 25.53
N ARG A 302 -42.39 -0.63 25.54
CA ARG A 302 -41.66 -0.50 26.81
C ARG A 302 -41.99 0.88 27.34
N SER A 303 -42.81 0.92 28.38
CA SER A 303 -43.08 2.10 29.21
C SER A 303 -41.76 2.64 29.78
N LEU A 304 -41.48 3.91 29.51
CA LEU A 304 -40.52 4.71 30.28
C LEU A 304 -41.05 4.83 31.72
N ALA A 305 -40.22 4.42 32.67
CA ALA A 305 -40.48 4.69 34.08
C ALA A 305 -40.36 6.20 34.35
N THR A 306 -41.23 6.66 35.23
CA THR A 306 -41.54 8.01 35.66
C THR A 306 -40.33 8.86 36.05
N SER A 307 -40.34 10.11 35.58
CA SER A 307 -39.53 11.23 36.09
C SER A 307 -40.06 11.67 37.46
N GLU A 308 -39.18 11.76 38.45
CA GLU A 308 -39.36 12.66 39.60
C GLU A 308 -38.43 13.87 39.46
N LYS A 309 -39.04 15.02 39.75
CA LYS A 309 -38.65 16.41 39.52
C LYS A 309 -37.27 16.80 40.08
N ILE A 310 -36.63 17.80 39.47
CA ILE A 310 -36.17 19.03 40.16
C ILE A 310 -36.05 20.18 39.15
N ASP A 311 -36.32 21.35 39.71
CA ASP A 311 -36.67 22.65 39.15
C ASP A 311 -35.52 23.41 38.45
N VAL A 312 -35.94 24.36 37.62
CA VAL A 312 -35.12 25.24 36.78
C VAL A 312 -34.50 26.37 37.61
N THR A 313 -33.20 26.64 37.45
CA THR A 313 -32.63 28.01 37.40
C THR A 313 -31.17 27.99 36.94
N GLY A 314 -30.83 28.84 35.95
CA GLY A 314 -29.46 29.38 35.81
C GLY A 314 -28.71 29.13 34.49
N ARG A 315 -28.92 30.04 33.53
CA ARG A 315 -28.07 30.51 32.41
C ARG A 315 -26.84 29.71 31.96
N PHE A 316 -26.84 29.40 30.66
CA PHE A 316 -25.71 29.08 29.79
C PHE A 316 -24.57 30.12 29.84
N LEU A 317 -23.34 29.66 30.07
CA LEU A 317 -22.11 30.08 29.39
C LEU A 317 -21.18 28.86 29.30
N GLU A 318 -20.47 28.74 28.18
CA GLU A 318 -19.54 27.66 27.82
C GLU A 318 -18.37 27.51 28.82
N GLU A 319 -17.99 26.26 29.13
CA GLU A 319 -16.61 25.83 29.41
C GLU A 319 -16.46 24.30 29.24
N PRO A 320 -15.24 23.80 28.89
CA PRO A 320 -14.99 22.43 28.46
C PRO A 320 -15.11 21.41 29.61
N SER A 321 -15.52 20.19 29.25
CA SER A 321 -15.70 19.11 30.22
C SER A 321 -14.38 18.69 30.90
N PRO A 322 -14.43 18.23 32.17
CA PRO A 322 -13.30 18.26 33.09
C PRO A 322 -12.46 16.99 33.03
N LYS A 323 -11.14 17.16 33.23
CA LYS A 323 -10.23 16.11 33.69
C LYS A 323 -10.56 15.74 35.15
N CYS A 324 -10.62 14.45 35.46
CA CYS A 324 -10.29 13.83 36.76
C CYS A 324 -10.51 12.30 36.71
N PRO A 325 -9.94 11.48 37.62
CA PRO A 325 -8.53 11.33 37.93
C PRO A 325 -8.09 9.85 37.80
N ARG A 326 -6.79 9.65 37.57
CA ARG A 326 -6.14 8.33 37.52
C ARG A 326 -5.87 7.84 38.94
N GLN A 327 -6.52 6.76 39.38
CA GLN A 327 -6.03 5.86 40.43
C GLN A 327 -6.41 4.41 40.13
N SER A 328 -5.40 3.56 40.23
CA SER A 328 -5.39 2.10 40.04
C SER A 328 -6.26 1.37 41.06
N PRO A 329 -6.80 0.20 40.70
CA PRO A 329 -6.40 -1.03 41.39
C PRO A 329 -6.25 -2.19 40.37
N GLY A 330 -5.33 -3.14 40.53
CA GLY A 330 -5.32 -4.08 41.65
C GLY A 330 -5.84 -5.44 41.15
N SER A 331 -4.95 -6.43 41.13
CA SER A 331 -5.20 -7.81 40.73
C SER A 331 -6.30 -8.47 41.56
N GLN A 332 -7.31 -9.06 40.91
CA GLN A 332 -7.86 -10.37 41.28
C GLN A 332 -8.30 -11.13 40.02
N HIS A 333 -7.71 -12.31 39.89
CA HIS A 333 -7.92 -13.30 38.86
C HIS A 333 -9.08 -14.23 39.26
N SER A 334 -9.77 -14.77 38.24
CA SER A 334 -10.25 -16.16 38.12
C SER A 334 -11.65 -16.52 38.69
N PHE A 335 -12.48 -17.44 38.16
CA PHE A 335 -12.45 -18.58 37.20
C PHE A 335 -13.92 -18.80 36.69
N LEU A 336 -14.29 -19.48 35.58
CA LEU A 336 -14.17 -20.91 35.17
C LEU A 336 -14.57 -21.02 33.67
N LEU A 337 -14.11 -21.96 32.85
CA LEU A 337 -13.74 -23.38 33.04
C LEU A 337 -12.40 -23.66 32.33
N SER A 338 -11.28 -24.02 32.97
CA SER A 338 -10.90 -25.23 33.73
C SER A 338 -10.84 -26.54 32.91
N PHE A 339 -9.63 -26.93 32.52
CA PHE A 339 -9.09 -28.25 32.87
C PHE A 339 -7.78 -28.06 33.65
N SER A 340 -7.66 -28.85 34.71
CA SER A 340 -6.90 -28.73 35.95
C SER A 340 -5.39 -29.01 35.85
N LEU A 341 -4.57 -28.18 36.52
CA LEU A 341 -3.63 -28.44 37.65
C LEU A 341 -2.34 -29.21 37.29
N SER A 342 -1.12 -28.78 37.64
CA SER A 342 -0.64 -28.32 38.95
C SER A 342 0.67 -27.50 38.91
N ARG A 343 0.86 -26.64 39.93
CA ARG A 343 2.08 -25.84 40.21
C ARG A 343 3.24 -26.68 40.80
N SER A 344 4.44 -26.46 40.23
CA SER A 344 5.80 -26.42 40.85
C SER A 344 6.39 -27.73 41.45
N PRO A 345 7.73 -27.93 41.65
CA PRO A 345 8.93 -27.20 41.21
C PRO A 345 10.13 -28.09 40.74
N LYS A 346 11.28 -27.45 40.45
CA LYS A 346 12.68 -27.90 40.75
C LYS A 346 13.52 -28.81 39.79
N MET A 347 14.75 -28.30 39.55
CA MET A 347 16.07 -28.98 39.68
C MET A 347 16.77 -29.66 38.48
N LEU A 348 18.09 -29.43 38.46
CA LEU A 348 19.13 -30.20 37.75
C LEU A 348 19.17 -31.66 38.25
N CYS A 349 19.49 -32.65 37.39
CA CYS A 349 20.72 -33.45 37.53
C CYS A 349 20.98 -34.43 36.34
N GLN A 350 22.13 -35.09 36.43
CA GLN A 350 22.99 -35.77 35.47
C GLN A 350 22.56 -37.17 34.95
N ASN A 351 23.24 -37.58 33.87
CA ASN A 351 23.62 -38.93 33.40
C ASN A 351 23.13 -40.16 34.19
N SER A 352 22.55 -41.16 33.51
CA SER A 352 23.22 -42.43 33.10
C SER A 352 22.23 -43.57 32.76
N LEU A 353 22.62 -44.35 31.73
CA LEU A 353 22.32 -45.77 31.44
C LEU A 353 20.95 -46.24 30.89
N THR A 354 21.09 -47.08 29.86
CA THR A 354 20.22 -47.82 28.91
C THR A 354 19.57 -49.10 29.50
N PRO A 355 18.93 -50.06 28.74
CA PRO A 355 18.45 -50.10 27.33
C PRO A 355 17.01 -50.69 27.12
N CYS A 356 16.62 -50.86 25.83
CA CYS A 356 15.66 -51.82 25.21
C CYS A 356 14.32 -51.24 24.71
N THR A 357 13.74 -51.56 23.54
CA THR A 357 14.05 -52.26 22.25
C THR A 357 12.82 -51.98 21.33
N LEU A 358 12.96 -51.41 20.13
CA LEU A 358 13.00 -52.02 18.77
C LEU A 358 11.66 -52.53 18.18
N LEU A 359 11.56 -52.42 16.84
CA LEU A 359 10.52 -52.76 15.84
C LEU A 359 9.73 -51.56 15.30
N ASP A 360 9.65 -51.22 14.01
CA ASP A 360 10.44 -51.55 12.81
C ASP A 360 10.05 -50.55 11.69
N LEU A 361 10.99 -50.31 10.77
CA LEU A 361 10.95 -49.42 9.58
C LEU A 361 10.41 -50.20 8.35
N PRO A 362 10.00 -49.56 7.22
CA PRO A 362 10.97 -49.11 6.18
C PRO A 362 10.61 -47.75 5.55
N ALA A 363 11.52 -46.79 5.36
CA ALA A 363 12.63 -46.72 4.41
C ALA A 363 12.21 -46.78 2.93
N SER A 364 12.04 -45.61 2.31
CA SER A 364 12.22 -45.43 0.86
C SER A 364 13.10 -44.19 0.62
N ASN A 365 14.37 -44.45 0.35
CA ASN A 365 15.34 -43.51 -0.16
C ASN A 365 14.95 -43.03 -1.57
N LYS A 366 14.76 -41.73 -1.74
CA LYS A 366 15.10 -41.04 -3.00
C LYS A 366 15.95 -39.82 -2.69
N MET A 367 17.24 -40.03 -2.86
CA MET A 367 18.30 -39.02 -2.84
C MET A 367 18.02 -38.02 -3.98
N VAL A 368 17.73 -36.77 -3.65
CA VAL A 368 17.77 -35.67 -4.62
C VAL A 368 18.95 -34.79 -4.25
N MET A 369 19.96 -34.80 -5.12
CA MET A 369 21.17 -34.02 -4.97
C MET A 369 20.85 -32.52 -4.96
N SER A 370 21.43 -31.82 -4.00
CA SER A 370 21.39 -30.38 -3.89
C SER A 370 22.23 -29.73 -4.98
N ILE A 371 21.62 -28.90 -5.82
CA ILE A 371 22.31 -27.83 -6.54
C ILE A 371 21.88 -26.51 -5.90
N SER A 372 22.85 -25.80 -5.34
CA SER A 372 22.70 -24.48 -4.74
C SER A 372 22.21 -23.47 -5.78
N PRO A 373 21.21 -22.62 -5.49
CA PRO A 373 21.07 -21.37 -6.20
C PRO A 373 21.66 -20.24 -5.34
N LEU A 374 22.72 -19.64 -5.86
CA LEU A 374 23.21 -18.32 -5.48
C LEU A 374 22.09 -17.28 -5.74
N ILE A 375 21.13 -17.15 -4.83
CA ILE A 375 20.10 -16.11 -4.94
C ILE A 375 20.63 -14.84 -4.27
N ASN A 376 21.17 -13.99 -5.15
CA ASN A 376 21.69 -12.66 -4.90
C ASN A 376 20.69 -11.76 -4.15
N SER A 377 21.18 -10.98 -3.18
CA SER A 377 20.47 -10.05 -2.28
C SER A 377 19.60 -9.00 -2.99
N SER A 378 19.83 -8.77 -4.29
CA SER A 378 19.07 -7.87 -5.17
C SER A 378 17.68 -8.38 -5.59
N SER A 379 17.39 -9.69 -5.49
CA SER A 379 16.03 -10.24 -5.73
C SER A 379 15.02 -9.79 -4.68
N ARG A 380 15.46 -9.65 -3.43
CA ARG A 380 14.58 -9.41 -2.27
C ARG A 380 14.10 -7.96 -2.20
N ASN A 381 14.94 -6.99 -2.56
CA ASN A 381 14.53 -5.59 -2.67
C ASN A 381 13.53 -5.36 -3.82
N LEU A 382 13.60 -6.16 -4.88
CA LEU A 382 12.65 -6.11 -6.00
C LEU A 382 11.26 -6.64 -5.60
N SER A 383 11.19 -7.67 -4.74
CA SER A 383 9.91 -8.23 -4.26
C SER A 383 9.11 -7.26 -3.37
N VAL A 384 9.78 -6.56 -2.44
CA VAL A 384 9.16 -5.56 -1.55
C VAL A 384 8.72 -4.33 -2.34
N ARG A 385 9.58 -3.83 -3.25
CA ARG A 385 9.23 -2.71 -4.13
C ARG A 385 8.08 -3.07 -5.09
N ARG A 386 8.01 -4.31 -5.59
CA ARG A 386 6.86 -4.82 -6.38
C ARG A 386 5.60 -4.92 -5.54
N MET A 387 5.67 -5.36 -4.28
CA MET A 387 4.53 -5.42 -3.37
C MET A 387 3.99 -4.03 -3.03
N GLN A 388 4.86 -3.07 -2.73
CA GLN A 388 4.46 -1.69 -2.43
C GLN A 388 3.88 -0.97 -3.66
N LEU A 389 4.47 -1.17 -4.84
CA LEU A 389 3.89 -0.69 -6.11
C LEU A 389 2.55 -1.36 -6.43
N ARG A 390 2.33 -2.62 -6.02
CA ARG A 390 1.03 -3.32 -6.18
C ARG A 390 -0.04 -2.76 -5.22
N ILE A 391 0.35 -2.42 -3.98
CA ILE A 391 -0.55 -1.79 -2.99
C ILE A 391 -0.98 -0.39 -3.49
N GLN A 392 -0.01 0.44 -3.88
CA GLN A 392 -0.27 1.79 -4.44
C GLN A 392 -1.16 1.73 -5.68
N LYS A 393 -0.92 0.78 -6.60
CA LYS A 393 -1.79 0.57 -7.77
C LYS A 393 -3.22 0.16 -7.41
N ARG A 394 -3.42 -0.65 -6.37
CA ARG A 394 -4.75 -1.07 -5.91
C ARG A 394 -5.51 0.07 -5.25
N GLU A 395 -4.82 0.87 -4.45
CA GLU A 395 -5.38 2.06 -3.83
C GLU A 395 -5.85 3.08 -4.88
N ALA A 396 -4.99 3.41 -5.86
CA ALA A 396 -5.38 4.27 -6.99
C ALA A 396 -6.53 3.67 -7.81
N SER A 397 -6.55 2.35 -8.03
CA SER A 397 -7.65 1.68 -8.73
C SER A 397 -8.99 1.75 -7.97
N ASN A 398 -8.96 1.65 -6.64
CA ASN A 398 -10.15 1.79 -5.81
C ASN A 398 -10.69 3.22 -5.86
N ILE A 399 -9.80 4.22 -5.79
CA ILE A 399 -10.16 5.64 -5.90
C ILE A 399 -10.74 5.96 -7.29
N LEU A 400 -10.14 5.44 -8.36
CA LEU A 400 -10.68 5.59 -9.72
C LEU A 400 -12.03 4.89 -9.88
N ARG A 401 -12.27 3.77 -9.18
CA ARG A 401 -13.58 3.10 -9.16
C ARG A 401 -14.65 3.95 -8.48
N GLU A 402 -14.30 4.64 -7.39
CA GLU A 402 -15.18 5.62 -6.74
C GLU A 402 -15.52 6.77 -7.69
N LEU A 403 -14.50 7.38 -8.33
CA LEU A 403 -14.72 8.43 -9.34
C LEU A 403 -15.55 7.93 -10.52
N LYS A 404 -15.47 6.65 -10.87
CA LYS A 404 -16.27 6.06 -11.95
C LYS A 404 -17.76 5.97 -11.62
N LEU A 405 -18.16 6.00 -10.34
CA LEU A 405 -19.58 5.99 -9.96
C LEU A 405 -20.35 7.21 -10.46
N GLN A 406 -19.66 8.32 -10.72
CA GLN A 406 -20.27 9.52 -11.31
C GLN A 406 -20.56 9.36 -12.82
N VAL A 407 -20.06 8.29 -13.46
CA VAL A 407 -20.30 8.03 -14.89
C VAL A 407 -21.72 7.51 -15.08
N ASN A 408 -22.53 8.28 -15.80
CA ASN A 408 -23.92 7.97 -16.06
C ASN A 408 -24.10 7.04 -17.28
N THR A 409 -25.32 6.53 -17.45
CA THR A 409 -25.68 5.61 -18.54
C THR A 409 -25.87 6.27 -19.90
N LYS A 410 -25.96 7.61 -19.97
CA LYS A 410 -26.04 8.33 -21.25
C LYS A 410 -24.73 8.13 -22.01
N THR A 411 -24.83 7.77 -23.28
CA THR A 411 -23.66 7.43 -24.08
C THR A 411 -23.22 8.60 -24.96
N THR A 412 -21.92 8.92 -24.91
CA THR A 412 -21.26 9.84 -25.85
C THR A 412 -20.41 9.01 -26.82
N ARG A 413 -20.76 9.07 -28.11
CA ARG A 413 -20.02 8.36 -29.16
C ARG A 413 -18.92 9.24 -29.75
N LEU A 414 -17.69 8.73 -29.75
CA LEU A 414 -16.54 9.36 -30.37
C LEU A 414 -16.14 8.61 -31.64
N ASN A 415 -16.02 9.33 -32.75
CA ASN A 415 -15.52 8.80 -34.01
C ASN A 415 -14.03 9.12 -34.12
N ILE A 416 -13.19 8.09 -34.04
CA ILE A 416 -11.74 8.21 -33.96
C ILE A 416 -11.09 7.72 -35.25
N ASN A 417 -10.22 8.54 -35.82
CA ASN A 417 -9.39 8.16 -36.95
C ASN A 417 -8.04 7.63 -36.43
N ARG A 418 -7.67 6.40 -36.81
CA ARG A 418 -6.39 5.79 -36.41
C ARG A 418 -5.17 6.54 -36.92
N ASP A 419 -5.28 7.13 -38.11
CA ASP A 419 -4.19 7.86 -38.75
C ASP A 419 -4.03 9.28 -38.17
N ASN A 420 -5.06 9.77 -37.47
CA ASN A 420 -5.04 11.08 -36.83
C ASN A 420 -5.84 11.08 -35.51
N ILE A 421 -5.27 10.40 -34.51
CA ILE A 421 -5.90 10.21 -33.20
C ILE A 421 -6.17 11.54 -32.51
N TRP A 422 -5.21 12.47 -32.51
CA TRP A 422 -5.30 13.73 -31.77
C TRP A 422 -6.38 14.66 -32.32
N SER A 423 -6.38 14.96 -33.62
CA SER A 423 -7.38 15.88 -34.17
C SER A 423 -8.79 15.30 -34.08
N SER A 424 -8.96 13.98 -34.26
CA SER A 424 -10.26 13.33 -34.11
C SER A 424 -10.74 13.28 -32.66
N ALA A 425 -9.84 13.03 -31.70
CA ALA A 425 -10.12 13.14 -30.27
C ALA A 425 -10.52 14.56 -29.88
N LEU A 426 -9.73 15.58 -30.27
CA LEU A 426 -10.03 16.98 -30.01
C LEU A 426 -11.41 17.38 -30.52
N LYS A 427 -11.75 17.01 -31.76
CA LYS A 427 -13.08 17.28 -32.33
C LYS A 427 -14.19 16.66 -31.49
N GLY A 428 -13.97 15.45 -30.97
CA GLY A 428 -14.90 14.75 -30.10
C GLY A 428 -15.07 15.42 -28.73
N PHE A 429 -13.96 15.69 -28.04
CA PHE A 429 -13.93 16.26 -26.69
C PHE A 429 -14.32 17.75 -26.63
N ARG A 430 -14.22 18.47 -27.76
CA ARG A 430 -14.72 19.85 -27.93
C ARG A 430 -16.15 19.91 -28.45
N GLY A 431 -16.77 18.76 -28.73
CA GLY A 431 -18.16 18.73 -29.19
C GLY A 431 -19.10 19.35 -28.15
N ARG A 432 -20.08 20.16 -28.60
CA ARG A 432 -21.02 20.86 -27.71
C ARG A 432 -21.79 19.93 -26.76
N ASN A 433 -22.00 18.69 -27.18
CA ASN A 433 -22.75 17.68 -26.42
C ASN A 433 -21.83 16.71 -25.66
N PHE A 434 -20.51 16.92 -25.69
CA PHE A 434 -19.58 16.10 -24.95
C PHE A 434 -19.73 16.39 -23.46
N ASN A 435 -20.00 15.34 -22.69
CA ASN A 435 -19.96 15.38 -21.24
C ASN A 435 -19.01 14.27 -20.76
N PRO A 436 -17.97 14.60 -19.98
CA PRO A 436 -16.99 13.62 -19.49
C PRO A 436 -17.59 12.57 -18.56
N ALA A 437 -18.73 12.85 -17.92
CA ALA A 437 -19.45 11.92 -17.05
C ALA A 437 -20.39 10.98 -17.82
N ASN A 438 -20.56 11.14 -19.13
CA ASN A 438 -21.33 10.18 -19.93
C ASN A 438 -20.48 8.94 -20.25
N THR A 439 -21.11 7.77 -20.31
CA THR A 439 -20.49 6.55 -20.81
C THR A 439 -19.91 6.78 -22.21
N MET A 440 -18.65 6.41 -22.43
CA MET A 440 -17.97 6.63 -23.71
C MET A 440 -18.04 5.40 -24.62
N GLU A 441 -18.47 5.60 -25.86
CA GLU A 441 -18.41 4.61 -26.93
C GLU A 441 -17.44 5.11 -28.01
N VAL A 442 -16.51 4.26 -28.45
CA VAL A 442 -15.53 4.63 -29.48
C VAL A 442 -15.76 3.82 -30.75
N LYS A 443 -15.93 4.53 -31.86
CA LYS A 443 -16.00 3.97 -33.21
C LYS A 443 -14.78 4.41 -34.02
N PHE A 444 -14.01 3.46 -34.53
CA PHE A 444 -12.91 3.74 -35.44
C PHE A 444 -13.41 3.84 -36.89
N THR A 445 -12.99 4.86 -37.64
CA THR A 445 -13.56 5.17 -38.96
C THR A 445 -12.72 4.74 -40.17
N ASN A 446 -11.51 4.22 -39.99
CA ASN A 446 -10.58 3.91 -41.10
C ASN A 446 -10.09 2.44 -41.11
N CYS A 447 -11.02 1.48 -41.10
CA CYS A 447 -10.72 0.04 -41.18
C CYS A 447 -10.66 -0.41 -42.65
N LYS A 448 -9.58 -0.11 -43.38
CA LYS A 448 -9.35 -0.78 -44.67
C LYS A 448 -8.94 -2.24 -44.41
N GLY A 449 -9.87 -3.18 -44.59
CA GLY A 449 -9.56 -4.59 -44.86
C GLY A 449 -9.44 -5.57 -43.68
N ARG A 450 -10.17 -5.41 -42.57
CA ARG A 450 -10.34 -6.51 -41.59
C ARG A 450 -11.80 -6.70 -41.20
N VAL A 451 -12.24 -7.95 -41.31
CA VAL A 451 -13.57 -8.47 -41.02
C VAL A 451 -14.05 -7.97 -39.64
N GLU A 452 -15.19 -7.30 -39.64
CA GLU A 452 -15.90 -6.85 -38.44
C GLU A 452 -16.56 -8.04 -37.73
N THR A 453 -15.76 -8.82 -37.03
CA THR A 453 -16.25 -9.76 -36.01
C THR A 453 -15.25 -9.71 -34.87
N ASP A 454 -15.47 -8.78 -33.94
CA ASP A 454 -15.43 -9.03 -32.48
C ASP A 454 -15.33 -7.73 -31.66
N ALA A 455 -16.28 -7.60 -30.74
CA ALA A 455 -16.21 -6.87 -29.46
C ALA A 455 -16.07 -5.33 -29.45
N PHE A 456 -17.24 -4.67 -29.37
CA PHE A 456 -17.43 -3.27 -28.94
C PHE A 456 -16.74 -2.90 -27.60
N HIS A 457 -16.37 -3.87 -26.76
CA HIS A 457 -15.72 -3.63 -25.47
C HIS A 457 -14.21 -3.32 -25.57
N GLY A 458 -13.55 -3.61 -26.70
CA GLY A 458 -12.10 -3.37 -26.88
C GLY A 458 -11.71 -2.00 -27.45
N SER A 459 -12.64 -1.28 -28.10
CA SER A 459 -12.32 -0.06 -28.86
C SER A 459 -11.95 1.14 -27.97
N LYS A 460 -12.60 1.28 -26.82
CA LYS A 460 -12.34 2.36 -25.85
C LYS A 460 -10.94 2.25 -25.24
N HIS A 461 -10.55 1.06 -24.80
CA HIS A 461 -9.23 0.82 -24.22
C HIS A 461 -8.12 1.10 -25.24
N GLU A 462 -8.30 0.63 -26.48
CA GLU A 462 -7.35 0.89 -27.56
C GLU A 462 -7.23 2.39 -27.89
N PHE A 463 -8.35 3.11 -27.92
CA PHE A 463 -8.32 4.57 -28.11
C PHE A 463 -7.48 5.28 -27.04
N PHE A 464 -7.73 5.01 -25.76
CA PHE A 464 -6.95 5.64 -24.69
C PHE A 464 -5.48 5.28 -24.75
N ARG A 465 -5.14 4.03 -25.11
CA ARG A 465 -3.74 3.63 -25.33
C ARG A 465 -3.08 4.44 -26.45
N LEU A 466 -3.73 4.58 -27.60
CA LEU A 466 -3.21 5.36 -28.73
C LEU A 466 -3.11 6.86 -28.39
N LEU A 467 -4.08 7.38 -27.63
CA LEU A 467 -4.08 8.76 -27.17
C LEU A 467 -2.92 9.05 -26.20
N MET A 468 -2.68 8.18 -25.22
CA MET A 468 -1.54 8.33 -24.29
C MET A 468 -0.21 8.27 -25.04
N LEU A 469 -0.08 7.36 -26.02
CA LEU A 469 1.12 7.26 -26.85
C LEU A 469 1.34 8.52 -27.70
N HIS A 470 0.27 9.10 -28.26
CA HIS A 470 0.36 10.36 -29.00
C HIS A 470 0.80 11.50 -28.07
N LEU A 471 0.15 11.65 -26.90
CA LEU A 471 0.47 12.71 -25.94
C LEU A 471 1.92 12.62 -25.46
N GLN A 472 2.43 11.42 -25.16
CA GLN A 472 3.81 11.21 -24.73
C GLN A 472 4.85 11.74 -25.74
N ASN A 473 4.52 11.70 -27.03
CA ASN A 473 5.40 12.11 -28.14
C ASN A 473 4.99 13.46 -28.76
N SER A 474 4.02 14.16 -28.16
CA SER A 474 3.53 15.44 -28.65
C SER A 474 4.46 16.59 -28.25
N SER A 475 4.29 17.74 -28.90
CA SER A 475 5.03 18.96 -28.53
C SER A 475 4.67 19.51 -27.16
N LEU A 476 3.59 19.03 -26.51
CA LEU A 476 3.12 19.47 -25.18
C LEU A 476 4.00 18.99 -24.02
N PHE A 477 4.84 17.98 -24.28
CA PHE A 477 5.69 17.35 -23.30
C PHE A 477 7.13 17.29 -23.79
N GLU A 478 8.07 17.59 -22.90
CA GLU A 478 9.51 17.57 -23.16
C GLU A 478 10.24 16.65 -22.17
N GLY A 479 11.51 16.36 -22.45
CA GLY A 479 12.30 15.39 -21.70
C GLY A 479 12.41 14.05 -22.40
N SER A 480 13.25 13.16 -21.88
CA SER A 480 13.55 11.88 -22.52
C SER A 480 12.45 10.84 -22.24
N SER A 481 12.65 10.07 -21.16
CA SER A 481 11.76 8.99 -20.72
C SER A 481 10.75 9.46 -19.68
N SER A 482 11.20 10.32 -18.77
CA SER A 482 10.38 11.12 -17.85
C SER A 482 10.07 12.47 -18.48
N LYS A 483 8.79 12.81 -18.59
CA LYS A 483 8.34 14.01 -19.31
C LYS A 483 7.89 15.12 -18.36
N ASN A 484 8.37 16.34 -18.62
CA ASN A 484 7.82 17.58 -18.09
C ASN A 484 6.89 18.21 -19.15
N LEU A 485 6.12 19.22 -18.76
CA LEU A 485 5.43 20.07 -19.73
C LEU A 485 6.45 20.92 -20.46
N SER A 486 6.22 21.17 -21.75
CA SER A 486 7.02 22.09 -22.55
C SER A 486 6.35 23.46 -22.61
N LEU A 487 7.08 24.44 -23.15
CA LEU A 487 6.52 25.74 -23.53
C LEU A 487 6.27 25.76 -25.04
N ASP A 488 5.01 25.54 -25.44
CA ASP A 488 4.55 25.67 -26.82
C ASP A 488 3.50 26.78 -26.92
N SER A 489 3.91 27.92 -27.50
CA SER A 489 3.08 29.12 -27.62
C SER A 489 1.81 28.90 -28.47
N GLN A 490 1.87 28.02 -29.49
CA GLN A 490 0.71 27.72 -30.32
C GLN A 490 -0.27 26.83 -29.55
N ALA A 491 0.24 25.84 -28.83
CA ALA A 491 -0.57 24.98 -27.97
C ALA A 491 -1.29 25.74 -26.86
N ILE A 492 -0.68 26.80 -26.29
CA ILE A 492 -1.35 27.70 -25.33
C ILE A 492 -2.54 28.40 -26.01
N LYS A 493 -2.33 29.03 -27.18
CA LYS A 493 -3.37 29.75 -27.92
C LYS A 493 -4.54 28.85 -28.28
N GLU A 494 -4.25 27.60 -28.65
CA GLU A 494 -5.26 26.60 -28.99
C GLU A 494 -5.82 25.86 -27.78
N ASN A 495 -5.41 26.19 -26.56
CA ASN A 495 -5.85 25.56 -25.31
C ASN A 495 -5.63 24.03 -25.30
N LEU A 496 -4.53 23.56 -25.89
CA LEU A 496 -4.24 22.13 -26.03
C LEU A 496 -3.81 21.49 -24.71
N TYR A 497 -3.16 22.25 -23.81
CA TYR A 497 -2.78 21.78 -22.48
C TYR A 497 -4.00 21.40 -21.64
N TYR A 498 -5.03 22.25 -21.61
CA TYR A 498 -6.31 21.94 -20.98
C TYR A 498 -6.96 20.69 -21.56
N GLU A 499 -6.99 20.57 -22.90
CA GLU A 499 -7.58 19.39 -23.55
C GLU A 499 -6.80 18.11 -23.23
N ALA A 500 -5.46 18.16 -23.20
CA ALA A 500 -4.62 17.04 -22.79
C ALA A 500 -4.90 16.63 -21.33
N GLY A 501 -4.96 17.58 -20.40
CA GLY A 501 -5.32 17.32 -19.00
C GLY A 501 -6.71 16.70 -18.85
N LYS A 502 -7.71 17.25 -19.56
CA LYS A 502 -9.09 16.75 -19.59
C LYS A 502 -9.15 15.32 -20.14
N MET A 503 -8.46 15.04 -21.25
CA MET A 503 -8.42 13.71 -21.86
C MET A 503 -7.74 12.67 -20.98
N ILE A 504 -6.67 13.05 -20.28
CA ILE A 504 -6.00 12.18 -19.30
C ILE A 504 -6.94 11.87 -18.13
N ALA A 505 -7.60 12.88 -17.56
CA ALA A 505 -8.56 12.66 -16.47
C ALA A 505 -9.71 11.72 -16.88
N VAL A 506 -10.27 11.94 -18.07
CA VAL A 506 -11.33 11.09 -18.64
C VAL A 506 -10.80 9.66 -18.87
N SER A 507 -9.57 9.50 -19.40
CA SER A 507 -8.94 8.17 -19.54
C SER A 507 -8.90 7.44 -18.20
N LEU A 508 -8.43 8.09 -17.14
CA LEU A 508 -8.29 7.49 -15.82
C LEU A 508 -9.63 7.00 -15.25
N VAL A 509 -10.67 7.84 -15.28
CA VAL A 509 -11.99 7.49 -14.71
C VAL A 509 -12.72 6.44 -15.55
N HIS A 510 -12.57 6.48 -16.88
CA HIS A 510 -13.22 5.52 -17.78
C HIS A 510 -12.53 4.16 -17.87
N GLY A 511 -11.43 3.96 -17.12
CA GLY A 511 -10.65 2.72 -17.09
C GLY A 511 -9.71 2.55 -18.28
N GLY A 512 -9.23 3.66 -18.86
CA GLY A 512 -8.18 3.71 -19.86
C GLY A 512 -6.78 3.57 -19.27
N VAL A 513 -5.76 3.59 -20.15
CA VAL A 513 -4.35 3.49 -19.74
C VAL A 513 -3.92 4.81 -19.08
N PRO A 514 -3.25 4.77 -17.91
CA PRO A 514 -2.72 5.98 -17.27
C PRO A 514 -1.49 6.51 -18.04
N PRO A 515 -1.22 7.82 -18.00
CA PRO A 515 0.00 8.38 -18.59
C PRO A 515 1.21 7.98 -17.73
N SER A 516 1.86 6.86 -18.02
CA SER A 516 2.99 6.33 -17.23
C SER A 516 4.34 6.95 -17.59
N TYR A 517 4.35 8.27 -17.84
CA TYR A 517 5.51 8.97 -18.39
C TYR A 517 5.78 10.34 -17.75
N PHE A 518 5.01 10.79 -16.75
CA PHE A 518 5.33 12.06 -16.09
C PHE A 518 6.64 11.99 -15.32
N SER A 519 7.39 13.09 -15.29
CA SER A 519 8.51 13.24 -14.37
C SER A 519 7.99 13.32 -12.93
N LYS A 520 8.86 13.01 -11.97
CA LYS A 520 8.54 13.19 -10.56
C LYS A 520 8.34 14.67 -10.21
N THR A 521 9.04 15.56 -10.91
CA THR A 521 8.93 17.01 -10.75
C THR A 521 7.57 17.54 -11.17
N LEU A 522 7.09 17.19 -12.37
CA LEU A 522 5.75 17.54 -12.84
C LEU A 522 4.67 16.98 -11.90
N PHE A 523 4.81 15.71 -11.49
CA PHE A 523 3.88 15.10 -10.54
C PHE A 523 3.86 15.84 -9.20
N ASN A 524 5.02 16.18 -8.65
CA ASN A 524 5.11 16.90 -7.39
C ASN A 524 4.54 18.33 -7.52
N CYS A 525 4.69 19.00 -8.67
CA CYS A 525 4.06 20.30 -8.90
C CYS A 525 2.53 20.21 -8.87
N LEU A 526 1.94 19.14 -9.44
CA LEU A 526 0.50 18.91 -9.40
C LEU A 526 -0.01 18.65 -7.97
N VAL A 527 0.76 17.95 -7.16
CA VAL A 527 0.38 17.57 -5.79
C VAL A 527 0.60 18.71 -4.80
N TYR A 528 1.82 19.23 -4.74
CA TYR A 528 2.27 20.13 -3.67
C TYR A 528 2.32 21.60 -4.11
N GLY A 529 2.05 21.90 -5.37
CA GLY A 529 2.21 23.23 -5.95
C GLY A 529 3.65 23.48 -6.46
N PRO A 530 3.81 24.25 -7.56
CA PRO A 530 5.12 24.53 -8.16
C PRO A 530 6.11 25.24 -7.20
N GLU A 531 5.61 26.00 -6.24
CA GLU A 531 6.39 26.73 -5.24
C GLU A 531 7.09 25.83 -4.22
N ASN A 532 6.60 24.60 -4.01
CA ASN A 532 7.11 23.66 -3.01
C ASN A 532 8.04 22.59 -3.61
N VAL A 533 8.37 22.70 -4.90
CA VAL A 533 9.15 21.71 -5.63
C VAL A 533 10.54 22.24 -5.96
N LYS A 534 11.55 21.39 -5.77
CA LYS A 534 12.95 21.69 -6.10
C LYS A 534 13.40 20.83 -7.29
N PRO A 535 13.48 21.39 -8.50
CA PRO A 535 13.96 20.66 -9.67
C PRO A 535 15.43 20.29 -9.57
N THR A 536 15.83 19.30 -10.34
CA THR A 536 17.20 18.82 -10.50
C THR A 536 17.71 19.07 -11.92
N VAL A 537 19.00 18.92 -12.14
CA VAL A 537 19.61 19.13 -13.47
C VAL A 537 19.07 18.11 -14.48
N GLU A 538 18.69 16.92 -14.00
CA GLU A 538 18.10 15.85 -14.77
C GLU A 538 16.68 16.18 -15.28
N ASP A 539 16.00 17.17 -14.69
CA ASP A 539 14.67 17.63 -15.12
C ASP A 539 14.71 18.63 -16.28
N VAL A 540 15.90 19.17 -16.59
CA VAL A 540 16.09 20.11 -17.70
C VAL A 540 16.15 19.34 -19.02
N ALA A 541 15.17 19.58 -19.89
CA ALA A 541 15.06 18.88 -21.17
C ALA A 541 16.11 19.34 -22.20
N ASP A 542 16.50 20.61 -22.16
CA ASP A 542 17.49 21.20 -23.06
C ASP A 542 18.91 20.80 -22.65
N PHE A 543 19.64 20.15 -23.57
CA PHE A 543 20.97 19.62 -23.29
C PHE A 543 21.99 20.72 -23.02
N ASP A 544 21.98 21.79 -23.81
CA ASP A 544 22.97 22.87 -23.72
C ASP A 544 22.75 23.69 -22.45
N VAL A 545 21.50 23.92 -22.08
CA VAL A 545 21.13 24.52 -20.78
C VAL A 545 21.58 23.62 -19.63
N ALA A 546 21.31 22.32 -19.70
CA ALA A 546 21.74 21.38 -18.65
C ALA A 546 23.27 21.33 -18.51
N GLN A 547 24.02 21.38 -19.61
CA GLN A 547 25.49 21.47 -19.58
C GLN A 547 25.96 22.79 -18.96
N THR A 548 25.35 23.91 -19.33
CA THR A 548 25.66 25.22 -18.74
C THR A 548 25.46 25.23 -17.23
N ILE A 549 24.35 24.66 -16.74
CA ILE A 549 24.09 24.53 -15.30
C ILE A 549 25.13 23.63 -14.61
N LYS A 550 25.52 22.51 -15.25
CA LYS A 550 26.59 21.63 -14.74
C LYS A 550 27.94 22.35 -14.65
N MET A 551 28.29 23.13 -15.66
CA MET A 551 29.53 23.91 -15.67
C MET A 551 29.56 24.88 -14.48
N ILE A 552 28.52 25.71 -14.31
CA ILE A 552 28.38 26.64 -13.18
C ILE A 552 28.47 25.90 -11.83
N LYS A 553 27.74 24.78 -11.68
CA LYS A 553 27.75 23.97 -10.46
C LYS A 553 29.14 23.43 -10.13
N SER A 554 29.90 23.04 -11.15
CA SER A 554 31.23 22.42 -11.01
C SER A 554 32.38 23.40 -10.76
N SER A 555 32.17 24.71 -10.93
CA SER A 555 33.22 25.72 -10.73
C SER A 555 33.83 25.65 -9.33
N ARG A 556 35.16 25.58 -9.27
CA ARG A 556 35.93 25.43 -8.01
C ARG A 556 36.57 26.72 -7.52
N THR A 557 36.68 27.73 -8.38
CA THR A 557 37.29 29.04 -8.07
C THR A 557 36.40 30.18 -8.50
N LEU A 558 36.44 31.31 -7.76
CA LEU A 558 35.61 32.48 -8.06
C LEU A 558 35.91 33.05 -9.45
N ALA A 559 37.17 32.99 -9.90
CA ALA A 559 37.57 33.41 -11.23
C ALA A 559 36.94 32.53 -12.33
N SER A 560 36.97 31.20 -12.18
CA SER A 560 36.34 30.28 -13.15
C SER A 560 34.83 30.49 -13.22
N LEU A 561 34.18 30.70 -12.07
CA LEU A 561 32.75 30.99 -11.99
C LEU A 561 32.43 32.29 -12.73
N LYS A 562 33.14 33.38 -12.45
CA LYS A 562 32.93 34.68 -13.10
C LYS A 562 33.14 34.61 -14.62
N SER A 563 34.12 33.85 -15.08
CA SER A 563 34.32 33.60 -16.52
C SER A 563 33.10 32.92 -17.14
N THR A 564 32.64 31.81 -16.56
CA THR A 564 31.46 31.08 -17.06
C THR A 564 30.21 31.96 -17.07
N ILE A 565 30.02 32.83 -16.07
CA ILE A 565 28.90 33.77 -16.02
C ILE A 565 29.01 34.85 -17.11
N SER A 566 30.23 35.30 -17.43
CA SER A 566 30.47 36.21 -18.55
C SER A 566 30.11 35.54 -19.88
N ASP A 567 30.49 34.28 -20.07
CA ASP A 567 30.22 33.52 -21.29
C ASP A 567 28.72 33.29 -21.53
N CYS A 568 27.92 33.22 -20.47
CA CYS A 568 26.46 33.03 -20.55
C CYS A 568 25.65 34.27 -20.14
N TYR A 569 26.26 35.46 -20.11
CA TYR A 569 25.66 36.69 -19.58
C TYR A 569 24.32 37.05 -20.23
N GLU A 570 24.27 37.05 -21.56
CA GLU A 570 23.06 37.40 -22.32
C GLU A 570 21.90 36.44 -22.01
N TYR A 571 22.21 35.15 -22.00
CA TYR A 571 21.26 34.09 -21.64
C TYR A 571 20.73 34.25 -20.20
N LEU A 572 21.61 34.50 -19.22
CA LEU A 572 21.19 34.71 -17.82
C LEU A 572 20.31 35.95 -17.66
N THR A 573 20.55 36.98 -18.46
CA THR A 573 19.76 38.21 -18.49
C THR A 573 18.36 37.92 -19.02
N ILE A 574 18.24 37.23 -20.16
CA ILE A 574 16.95 36.84 -20.75
C ILE A 574 16.16 35.92 -19.82
N ALA A 575 16.84 34.98 -19.16
CA ALA A 575 16.24 34.08 -18.18
C ALA A 575 15.86 34.77 -16.85
N GLY A 576 16.25 36.04 -16.65
CA GLY A 576 16.00 36.78 -15.41
C GLY A 576 16.70 36.19 -14.17
N CYS A 577 17.80 35.46 -14.37
CA CYS A 577 18.52 34.77 -13.29
C CYS A 577 19.85 35.45 -12.92
N LEU A 578 20.28 36.45 -13.69
CA LEU A 578 21.54 37.17 -13.49
C LEU A 578 21.64 37.74 -12.06
N ARG A 579 22.77 37.51 -11.40
CA ARG A 579 23.08 38.06 -10.06
C ARG A 579 24.57 38.38 -9.89
N PRO A 580 24.91 39.30 -8.98
CA PRO A 580 26.31 39.55 -8.62
C PRO A 580 26.95 38.29 -8.00
N MET A 581 28.14 37.92 -8.48
CA MET A 581 28.93 36.82 -7.91
C MET A 581 30.02 37.38 -7.01
N THR A 582 29.76 37.38 -5.71
CA THR A 582 30.67 37.87 -4.67
C THR A 582 31.47 36.74 -4.03
N THR A 583 30.84 35.59 -3.81
CA THR A 583 31.43 34.39 -3.21
C THR A 583 31.24 33.17 -4.09
N LEU A 584 32.00 32.11 -3.82
CA LEU A 584 31.81 30.82 -4.50
C LEU A 584 30.49 30.14 -4.17
N CYS A 585 29.89 30.43 -3.02
CA CYS A 585 28.60 29.86 -2.59
C CYS A 585 27.42 30.44 -3.38
N ASP A 586 27.57 31.64 -3.96
CA ASP A 586 26.53 32.31 -4.74
C ASP A 586 26.09 31.50 -5.98
N LYS A 587 26.95 30.58 -6.46
CA LYS A 587 26.63 29.68 -7.57
C LYS A 587 25.47 28.74 -7.27
N ASP A 588 25.30 28.30 -6.01
CA ASP A 588 24.24 27.35 -5.65
C ASP A 588 22.87 28.02 -5.77
N MET A 589 22.81 29.29 -5.36
CA MET A 589 21.66 30.15 -5.56
C MET A 589 21.36 30.34 -7.05
N LEU A 590 22.35 30.67 -7.89
CA LEU A 590 22.12 30.81 -9.34
C LEU A 590 21.65 29.51 -9.99
N VAL A 591 22.27 28.37 -9.64
CA VAL A 591 21.88 27.05 -10.17
C VAL A 591 20.42 26.77 -9.81
N ASN A 592 20.01 27.04 -8.58
CA ASN A 592 18.62 26.85 -8.16
C ASN A 592 17.65 27.74 -8.96
N ASP A 593 17.98 29.02 -9.17
CA ASP A 593 17.15 29.94 -9.96
C ASP A 593 17.00 29.49 -11.42
N LEU A 594 18.08 29.03 -12.05
CA LEU A 594 18.06 28.49 -13.42
C LEU A 594 17.20 27.24 -13.52
N LEU A 595 17.32 26.32 -12.55
CA LEU A 595 16.52 25.11 -12.48
C LEU A 595 15.03 25.43 -12.32
N ILE A 596 14.69 26.34 -11.40
CA ILE A 596 13.32 26.81 -11.18
C ILE A 596 12.78 27.50 -12.44
N TYR A 597 13.58 28.33 -13.10
CA TYR A 597 13.15 29.02 -14.32
C TYR A 597 12.79 28.03 -15.43
N HIS A 598 13.72 27.12 -15.75
CA HIS A 598 13.57 26.19 -16.89
C HIS A 598 12.55 25.08 -16.64
N VAL A 599 12.41 24.60 -15.42
CA VAL A 599 11.51 23.47 -15.16
C VAL A 599 10.13 23.92 -14.71
N ILE A 600 10.01 25.09 -14.08
CA ILE A 600 8.77 25.52 -13.43
C ILE A 600 8.26 26.86 -13.99
N LYS A 601 9.02 27.95 -13.86
CA LYS A 601 8.49 29.29 -14.17
C LYS A 601 8.12 29.47 -15.64
N ARG A 602 8.99 29.02 -16.56
CA ARG A 602 8.74 29.20 -18.01
C ARG A 602 7.47 28.47 -18.48
N VAL A 603 7.10 27.38 -17.82
CA VAL A 603 5.93 26.55 -18.15
C VAL A 603 4.72 26.82 -17.26
N HIS A 604 4.72 27.91 -16.47
CA HIS A 604 3.64 28.19 -15.53
C HIS A 604 2.25 28.27 -16.19
N SER A 605 2.15 28.97 -17.33
CA SER A 605 0.89 29.07 -18.10
C SER A 605 0.45 27.71 -18.69
N PRO A 606 1.31 26.96 -19.42
CA PRO A 606 1.03 25.56 -19.78
C PRO A 606 0.57 24.68 -18.61
N PHE A 607 1.26 24.79 -17.48
CA PHE A 607 0.99 24.02 -16.26
C PHE A 607 -0.40 24.31 -15.70
N GLU A 608 -0.78 25.59 -15.54
CA GLU A 608 -2.11 25.93 -15.00
C GLU A 608 -3.24 25.51 -15.96
N SER A 609 -3.05 25.67 -17.28
CA SER A 609 -4.01 25.18 -18.27
C SER A 609 -4.18 23.66 -18.19
N PHE A 610 -3.07 22.92 -18.15
CA PHE A 610 -3.07 21.45 -18.01
C PHE A 610 -3.71 20.99 -16.70
N ARG A 611 -3.32 21.62 -15.58
CA ARG A 611 -3.85 21.37 -14.23
C ARG A 611 -5.36 21.59 -14.20
N GLN A 612 -5.87 22.65 -14.81
CA GLN A 612 -7.30 22.93 -14.90
C GLN A 612 -8.05 21.87 -15.71
N GLY A 613 -7.44 21.36 -16.79
CA GLY A 613 -7.98 20.23 -17.55
C GLY A 613 -8.08 18.97 -16.68
N LEU A 614 -7.02 18.69 -15.90
CA LEU A 614 -6.91 17.49 -15.06
C LEU A 614 -7.91 17.46 -13.90
N LYS A 615 -8.48 18.59 -13.48
CA LYS A 615 -9.59 18.66 -12.51
C LYS A 615 -10.89 18.01 -13.02
N THR A 616 -10.98 17.72 -14.30
CA THR A 616 -12.15 17.04 -14.89
C THR A 616 -12.46 15.76 -14.10
N LEU A 617 -13.73 15.56 -13.73
CA LEU A 617 -14.19 14.40 -12.95
C LEU A 617 -13.57 14.26 -11.55
N GLY A 618 -12.99 15.33 -10.98
CA GLY A 618 -12.42 15.32 -9.62
C GLY A 618 -11.07 14.59 -9.50
N VAL A 619 -10.41 14.34 -10.64
CA VAL A 619 -9.19 13.51 -10.68
C VAL A 619 -8.02 14.19 -9.99
N LEU A 620 -7.80 15.48 -10.22
CA LEU A 620 -6.68 16.21 -9.61
C LEU A 620 -6.80 16.22 -8.08
N GLU A 621 -8.00 16.44 -7.55
CA GLU A 621 -8.28 16.48 -6.12
C GLU A 621 -7.95 15.14 -5.46
N LYS A 622 -8.32 14.03 -6.09
CA LYS A 622 -7.95 12.68 -5.62
C LYS A 622 -6.45 12.37 -5.75
N ILE A 623 -5.77 12.89 -6.79
CA ILE A 623 -4.31 12.80 -6.91
C ILE A 623 -3.63 13.55 -5.76
N GLN A 624 -4.15 14.73 -5.39
CA GLN A 624 -3.62 15.55 -4.29
C GLN A 624 -3.86 14.92 -2.91
N MET A 625 -5.03 14.31 -2.69
CA MET A 625 -5.34 13.59 -1.44
C MET A 625 -4.54 12.28 -1.28
N HIS A 626 -4.20 11.60 -2.39
CA HIS A 626 -3.55 10.28 -2.37
C HIS A 626 -2.30 10.22 -3.28
N PRO A 627 -1.25 11.03 -3.04
CA PRO A 627 -0.14 11.17 -3.96
C PRO A 627 0.68 9.88 -4.15
N ASP A 628 0.84 9.08 -3.10
CA ASP A 628 1.61 7.83 -3.17
C ASP A 628 0.91 6.76 -4.03
N ALA A 629 -0.42 6.71 -4.00
CA ALA A 629 -1.21 5.81 -4.83
C ALA A 629 -1.02 6.13 -6.32
N PHE A 630 -1.17 7.41 -6.68
CA PHE A 630 -1.12 7.85 -8.09
C PHE A 630 0.29 7.98 -8.66
N SER A 631 1.32 8.22 -7.85
CA SER A 631 2.69 8.39 -8.34
C SER A 631 3.17 7.18 -9.13
N SER A 632 2.82 5.96 -8.71
CA SER A 632 3.24 4.72 -9.38
C SER A 632 2.57 4.48 -10.74
N MET A 633 1.42 5.12 -10.99
CA MET A 633 0.66 5.00 -12.24
C MET A 633 0.96 6.13 -13.23
N LEU A 634 1.21 7.34 -12.72
CA LEU A 634 1.41 8.53 -13.55
C LEU A 634 2.89 8.83 -13.84
N CYS A 635 3.80 8.47 -12.95
CA CYS A 635 5.22 8.77 -13.17
C CYS A 635 5.89 7.71 -14.06
N HIS A 636 6.84 8.16 -14.88
CA HIS A 636 7.74 7.27 -15.57
C HIS A 636 8.56 6.46 -14.56
N LYS A 637 8.64 5.14 -14.81
CA LYS A 637 9.55 4.25 -14.11
C LYS A 637 10.45 3.61 -15.15
N PRO A 638 11.75 3.97 -15.22
CA PRO A 638 12.66 3.30 -16.13
C PRO A 638 12.86 1.87 -15.64
N GLU A 639 12.31 0.89 -16.35
CA GLU A 639 12.71 -0.51 -16.20
C GLU A 639 13.76 -0.81 -17.27
N ARG A 640 15.03 -0.84 -16.86
CA ARG A 640 16.07 -1.46 -17.68
C ARG A 640 15.76 -2.95 -17.75
N LEU A 641 15.45 -3.42 -18.96
CA LEU A 641 15.36 -4.85 -19.24
C LEU A 641 16.75 -5.45 -19.00
N SER A 642 16.88 -6.28 -17.96
CA SER A 642 18.13 -7.02 -17.68
C SER A 642 17.98 -8.46 -18.15
N ALA A 643 19.09 -9.13 -18.42
CA ALA A 643 19.16 -10.57 -18.67
C ALA A 643 18.38 -11.36 -17.62
N ARG A 644 18.45 -10.86 -16.38
CA ARG A 644 17.72 -11.40 -15.25
C ARG A 644 16.21 -11.20 -15.36
N ILE A 645 15.74 -9.99 -15.64
CA ILE A 645 14.30 -9.71 -15.80
C ILE A 645 13.74 -10.53 -16.96
N LEU A 646 14.48 -10.63 -18.07
CA LEU A 646 14.06 -11.40 -19.23
C LEU A 646 14.09 -12.92 -18.96
N GLY A 647 15.13 -13.41 -18.28
CA GLY A 647 15.24 -14.81 -17.87
C GLY A 647 14.10 -15.25 -16.93
N ASP A 648 13.63 -14.35 -16.08
CA ASP A 648 12.50 -14.59 -15.17
C ASP A 648 11.12 -14.63 -15.91
N LEU A 649 11.05 -14.19 -17.17
CA LEU A 649 9.80 -14.18 -17.96
C LEU A 649 9.53 -15.49 -18.71
N PHE A 650 10.54 -16.35 -18.88
CA PHE A 650 10.44 -17.58 -19.67
C PHE A 650 10.68 -18.82 -18.82
N THR A 651 9.93 -19.88 -19.09
CA THR A 651 10.17 -21.20 -18.49
C THR A 651 10.93 -22.07 -19.50
N VAL A 652 12.15 -22.48 -19.17
CA VAL A 652 12.98 -23.30 -20.07
C VAL A 652 12.54 -24.76 -20.00
N HIS A 653 12.01 -25.26 -21.11
CA HIS A 653 11.63 -26.67 -21.29
C HIS A 653 12.74 -27.39 -22.07
N CYS A 654 13.38 -28.39 -21.47
CA CYS A 654 14.38 -29.22 -22.15
C CYS A 654 13.78 -30.57 -22.56
N LEU A 655 14.15 -31.03 -23.76
CA LEU A 655 13.84 -32.37 -24.25
C LEU A 655 14.56 -33.44 -23.41
N SER A 656 13.94 -34.61 -23.27
CA SER A 656 14.48 -35.73 -22.49
C SER A 656 15.84 -36.18 -23.03
N GLY A 657 16.86 -36.21 -22.17
CA GLY A 657 18.23 -36.60 -22.52
C GLY A 657 19.23 -35.46 -22.64
N VAL A 658 18.76 -34.19 -22.63
CA VAL A 658 19.65 -33.02 -22.62
C VAL A 658 19.92 -32.57 -21.19
N ASN A 659 21.19 -32.24 -20.88
CA ASN A 659 21.56 -31.72 -19.58
C ASN A 659 20.92 -30.34 -19.37
N LYS A 660 19.82 -30.33 -18.60
CA LYS A 660 19.00 -29.15 -18.29
C LYS A 660 19.82 -28.01 -17.68
N VAL A 661 20.88 -28.31 -16.94
CA VAL A 661 21.75 -27.31 -16.31
C VAL A 661 22.55 -26.57 -17.38
N LYS A 662 23.19 -27.30 -18.31
CA LYS A 662 23.97 -26.69 -19.40
C LYS A 662 23.12 -25.82 -20.33
N GLY A 663 21.88 -26.22 -20.61
CA GLY A 663 20.97 -25.44 -21.46
C GLY A 663 20.53 -24.13 -20.81
N VAL A 664 20.22 -24.16 -19.51
CA VAL A 664 19.89 -22.95 -18.74
C VAL A 664 21.11 -22.04 -18.59
N ASP A 665 22.29 -22.60 -18.33
CA ASP A 665 23.52 -21.83 -18.21
C ASP A 665 23.89 -21.15 -19.53
N PHE A 666 23.74 -21.83 -20.67
CA PHE A 666 23.94 -21.25 -21.99
C PHE A 666 22.96 -20.09 -22.26
N TRP A 667 21.67 -20.28 -21.96
CA TRP A 667 20.66 -19.23 -22.17
C TRP A 667 20.89 -18.01 -21.28
N MET A 668 21.19 -18.23 -19.99
CA MET A 668 21.51 -17.13 -19.07
C MET A 668 22.82 -16.43 -19.44
N GLY A 669 23.82 -17.17 -19.93
CA GLY A 669 25.06 -16.61 -20.48
C GLY A 669 24.79 -15.74 -21.71
N TYR A 670 24.00 -16.23 -22.67
CA TYR A 670 23.59 -15.47 -23.85
C TYR A 670 22.88 -14.16 -23.48
N LEU A 671 21.93 -14.21 -22.54
CA LEU A 671 21.22 -13.02 -22.09
C LEU A 671 22.16 -12.01 -21.41
N GLN A 672 23.12 -12.49 -20.61
CA GLN A 672 24.12 -11.63 -19.96
C GLN A 672 25.08 -10.99 -20.97
N ASP A 673 25.50 -11.74 -22.00
CA ASP A 673 26.34 -11.23 -23.09
C ASP A 673 25.63 -10.16 -23.94
N VAL A 674 24.30 -10.27 -24.09
CA VAL A 674 23.47 -9.26 -24.74
C VAL A 674 23.26 -8.04 -23.85
N GLU A 675 23.13 -8.21 -22.52
CA GLU A 675 23.02 -7.10 -21.56
C GLU A 675 24.33 -6.31 -21.37
N GLY A 676 25.49 -6.96 -21.58
CA GLY A 676 26.82 -6.36 -21.44
C GLY A 676 27.32 -5.57 -22.66
N LYS A 677 26.55 -5.50 -23.74
CA LYS A 677 26.78 -4.68 -24.94
C LYS A 677 25.86 -3.47 -24.94
#